data_AF-A0A932LLN3-F1
#
_entry.id   AF-A0A932LLN3-F1
#
_cell.length_a   1.000
_cell.length_b   1.000
_cell.length_c   1.000
_cell.angle_alpha   90.00
_cell.angle_beta   90.00
_cell.angle_gamma   90.00
#
_symmetry.space_group_name_H-M   'P 1'
#
loop_
_entity.id
_entity.type
_entity.pdbx_description
1 polymer ?
#
loop_
_entity_poly.entity_id
_entity_poly.type
_entity_poly.pdbx_seq_one_letter_code
_entity_poly.pdbx_strand_id
1 'polypeptide(L)'
;MKGAAIVTAALLLCLTYAWAERPGDFRVIGPGGGGAMFNPTISPHDANTVLVSCDMSGSYITHDGGQTWRMFNLRGVVDFFAFDPHDPKTMYAHATGLWRSVDGGKSWSLVSPSPESVQGVKMSSDHADEILLAQADTVGDIVAMAIDPANSRVLYVAGGSKEKRTLFLSRDFGKTWQRQADLPRDVRRMWVDPRSSLESMSLFVAGTQSLAVVNGTGVHEVRLPAAATDLSLGFVSGSQPTIYLTSEQGGYVSTDGGTTWRKSALPGSGAKVRAVATSLHHPETAYISYSDLELEGKTWMGVAKTTNSGADWQLVWKESSGAAENVHDNWITEHFGIEWGENPLNITVADQDPNLSYGTDLGRTMRTTDGGITWTGLYSRRVGAGGWTTVGLDVTTSYGIHFDPFNSKRHFITYTDIGLFRSEDDGSSWTTSTDGVPSEWRNTTYWVVFDPKVKGRMWSVNSGTHDLPRPKMWRHAAVASYQGGVCRSEDGGRTWAKSNAGMDETAATHILLDPTSPPDARVLYVAGFGRGIYKSSDGGRSWALKNQGITQNEPFAWRLARSSNGTLYVVIARRSEDGSIGNDRDGALYSSTDGAEHWKKVTLPPGVNGPNGLAIDPESPDRLYLATWARAEGQHGDGGGIYVSENGGKSWQVTLDQDRHIYDVTIDPTDAKILYAAGFESSVWRSIDRGRHWTRIQGFNFKMAHRVIPDPLDHDQIYVTTFGGSVWHGSIHGQRQPLDIATPALQLGQ
;
A
#
# COMPACT_ATOMS: atom_id res chain seq x y z
N MET A 1 -44.78 43.64 31.56
CA MET A 1 -43.85 43.38 30.44
C MET A 1 -42.43 43.34 30.96
N LYS A 2 -41.84 42.14 31.07
CA LYS A 2 -40.39 41.87 31.14
C LYS A 2 -40.24 40.36 30.93
N GLY A 3 -39.53 40.00 29.86
CA GLY A 3 -39.47 38.65 29.30
C GLY A 3 -38.63 37.69 30.12
N ALA A 4 -39.07 36.42 30.11
CA ALA A 4 -38.30 35.29 30.60
C ALA A 4 -37.23 34.93 29.55
N ALA A 5 -35.97 34.96 29.97
CA ALA A 5 -34.85 34.46 29.18
C ALA A 5 -34.82 32.93 29.25
N ILE A 6 -34.99 32.28 28.10
CA ILE A 6 -34.70 30.86 27.91
C ILE A 6 -33.18 30.74 27.82
N VAL A 7 -32.57 30.10 28.81
CA VAL A 7 -31.15 29.70 28.75
C VAL A 7 -31.08 28.38 28.01
N THR A 8 -30.71 28.44 26.74
CA THR A 8 -30.37 27.24 25.96
C THR A 8 -28.99 26.76 26.40
N ALA A 9 -28.94 25.70 27.20
CA ALA A 9 -27.70 25.00 27.51
C ALA A 9 -27.22 24.28 26.25
N ALA A 10 -26.22 24.83 25.56
CA ALA A 10 -25.50 24.13 24.52
C ALA A 10 -24.65 23.03 25.20
N LEU A 11 -25.07 21.78 25.08
CA LEU A 11 -24.18 20.65 25.31
C LEU A 11 -23.07 20.70 24.25
N LEU A 12 -21.87 21.12 24.66
CA LEU A 12 -20.65 20.75 23.95
C LEU A 12 -20.50 19.23 24.06
N LEU A 13 -21.02 18.51 23.07
CA LEU A 13 -20.54 17.17 22.76
C LEU A 13 -19.09 17.32 22.31
N CYS A 14 -18.16 17.16 23.25
CA CYS A 14 -16.80 16.78 22.92
C CYS A 14 -16.88 15.43 22.20
N LEU A 15 -16.94 15.45 20.87
CA LEU A 15 -16.63 14.29 20.06
C LEU A 15 -15.18 13.92 20.37
N THR A 16 -14.99 13.02 21.33
CA THR A 16 -13.74 12.30 21.47
C THR A 16 -13.51 11.62 20.13
N TYR A 17 -12.47 12.05 19.41
CA TYR A 17 -12.06 11.44 18.16
C TYR A 17 -11.66 9.99 18.46
N ALA A 18 -12.63 9.09 18.43
CA ALA A 18 -12.38 7.67 18.59
C ALA A 18 -11.64 7.22 17.33
N TRP A 19 -10.35 6.95 17.48
CA TRP A 19 -9.57 6.22 16.48
C TRP A 19 -9.86 4.74 16.68
N ALA A 20 -9.78 3.92 15.62
CA ALA A 20 -9.81 2.48 15.79
C ALA A 20 -8.72 2.07 16.81
N GLU A 21 -9.10 1.28 17.81
CA GLU A 21 -8.12 0.72 18.75
C GLU A 21 -7.16 -0.21 17.98
N ARG A 22 -5.92 0.25 17.79
CA ARG A 22 -4.78 -0.58 17.40
C ARG A 22 -4.01 -0.93 18.67
N PRO A 23 -3.58 -2.18 18.87
CA PRO A 23 -2.56 -2.50 19.86
C PRO A 23 -1.28 -1.68 19.60
N GLY A 24 -0.77 -0.99 20.63
CA GLY A 24 0.43 -0.16 20.55
C GLY A 24 0.18 1.32 20.22
N ASP A 25 1.26 2.10 20.26
CA ASP A 25 1.21 3.57 20.24
C ASP A 25 1.38 4.19 18.84
N PHE A 26 1.64 3.37 17.81
CA PHE A 26 1.81 3.84 16.43
C PHE A 26 0.47 4.09 15.73
N ARG A 27 0.34 5.26 15.10
CA ARG A 27 -0.85 5.71 14.35
C ARG A 27 -0.45 6.20 12.97
N VAL A 28 -1.29 5.93 11.98
CA VAL A 28 -1.11 6.48 10.64
C VAL A 28 -1.57 7.93 10.63
N ILE A 29 -0.80 8.80 9.97
CA ILE A 29 -1.15 10.19 9.70
C ILE A 29 -1.19 10.43 8.19
N GLY A 30 -1.82 11.53 7.79
CA GLY A 30 -1.97 11.92 6.39
C GLY A 30 -3.43 12.04 5.99
N PRO A 31 -3.69 12.15 4.67
CA PRO A 31 -5.02 12.47 4.17
C PRO A 31 -5.96 11.25 4.06
N GLY A 32 -5.47 10.01 4.14
CA GLY A 32 -6.26 8.79 3.90
C GLY A 32 -6.49 8.49 2.42
N GLY A 33 -6.64 7.20 2.08
CA GLY A 33 -6.87 6.71 0.71
C GLY A 33 -5.59 6.58 -0.11
N GLY A 34 -5.69 6.83 -1.42
CA GLY A 34 -4.55 7.18 -2.29
C GLY A 34 -3.83 6.03 -3.00
N GLY A 35 -4.32 4.79 -2.93
CA GLY A 35 -3.79 3.65 -3.69
C GLY A 35 -4.75 2.47 -3.70
N ALA A 36 -4.49 1.47 -4.54
CA ALA A 36 -5.52 0.52 -4.94
C ALA A 36 -5.98 -0.41 -3.81
N MET A 37 -7.30 -0.52 -3.65
CA MET A 37 -7.95 -1.37 -2.65
C MET A 37 -8.75 -2.51 -3.31
N PHE A 38 -8.77 -3.66 -2.66
CA PHE A 38 -9.31 -4.91 -3.19
C PHE A 38 -10.08 -5.69 -2.12
N ASN A 39 -10.82 -6.69 -2.59
CA ASN A 39 -11.42 -7.74 -1.76
C ASN A 39 -12.29 -7.22 -0.59
N PRO A 40 -13.18 -6.22 -0.80
CA PRO A 40 -14.09 -5.82 0.25
C PRO A 40 -14.95 -7.02 0.66
N THR A 41 -14.94 -7.37 1.94
CA THR A 41 -15.63 -8.55 2.47
C THR A 41 -16.40 -8.16 3.73
N ILE A 42 -17.73 -8.30 3.69
CA ILE A 42 -18.61 -7.95 4.80
C ILE A 42 -18.84 -9.19 5.66
N SER A 43 -18.82 -9.03 6.99
CA SER A 43 -19.14 -10.13 7.90
C SER A 43 -20.61 -10.55 7.75
N PRO A 44 -20.92 -11.86 7.69
CA PRO A 44 -22.28 -12.38 7.69
C PRO A 44 -22.98 -12.24 9.06
N HIS A 45 -22.27 -11.79 10.10
CA HIS A 45 -22.83 -11.57 11.45
C HIS A 45 -23.07 -10.11 11.81
N ASP A 46 -22.29 -9.20 11.22
CA ASP A 46 -22.34 -7.76 11.53
C ASP A 46 -21.93 -6.94 10.31
N ALA A 47 -22.89 -6.21 9.76
CA ALA A 47 -22.72 -5.32 8.61
C ALA A 47 -21.68 -4.20 8.83
N ASN A 48 -21.33 -3.89 10.09
CA ASN A 48 -20.29 -2.91 10.41
C ASN A 48 -18.88 -3.51 10.43
N THR A 49 -18.76 -4.84 10.41
CA THR A 49 -17.48 -5.53 10.37
C THR A 49 -17.10 -5.86 8.93
N VAL A 50 -16.06 -5.19 8.41
CA VAL A 50 -15.65 -5.30 7.01
C VAL A 50 -14.12 -5.41 6.90
N LEU A 51 -13.66 -6.26 5.99
CA LEU A 51 -12.26 -6.44 5.63
C LEU A 51 -11.99 -5.90 4.22
N VAL A 52 -10.83 -5.28 4.02
CA VAL A 52 -10.32 -4.79 2.72
C VAL A 52 -8.82 -5.08 2.65
N SER A 53 -8.31 -5.46 1.48
CA SER A 53 -6.86 -5.55 1.23
C SER A 53 -6.40 -4.45 0.27
N CYS A 54 -5.10 -4.26 0.11
CA CYS A 54 -4.53 -3.43 -0.96
C CYS A 54 -3.55 -4.24 -1.82
N ASP A 55 -3.06 -3.65 -2.91
CA ASP A 55 -1.99 -4.22 -3.75
C ASP A 55 -0.60 -4.20 -3.09
N MET A 56 -0.52 -3.65 -1.88
CA MET A 56 0.66 -3.61 -1.02
C MET A 56 0.47 -4.56 0.18
N SER A 57 1.42 -4.57 1.12
CA SER A 57 1.40 -5.50 2.28
C SER A 57 0.35 -5.18 3.36
N GLY A 58 -0.48 -4.15 3.18
CA GLY A 58 -1.51 -3.74 4.13
C GLY A 58 -2.82 -4.50 3.96
N SER A 59 -3.51 -4.73 5.07
CA SER A 59 -4.91 -5.16 5.10
C SER A 59 -5.64 -4.42 6.20
N TYR A 60 -6.94 -4.25 6.08
CA TYR A 60 -7.70 -3.33 6.91
C TYR A 60 -8.96 -3.99 7.42
N ILE A 61 -9.27 -3.76 8.69
CA ILE A 61 -10.54 -4.15 9.30
C ILE A 61 -11.22 -2.94 9.92
N THR A 62 -12.53 -2.87 9.77
CA THR A 62 -13.40 -1.95 10.50
C THR A 62 -14.43 -2.76 11.28
N HIS A 63 -14.93 -2.20 12.39
CA HIS A 63 -16.08 -2.70 13.16
C HIS A 63 -17.17 -1.65 13.33
N ASP A 64 -17.07 -0.51 12.64
CA ASP A 64 -17.99 0.63 12.73
C ASP A 64 -18.51 1.07 11.34
N GLY A 65 -18.40 0.17 10.37
CA GLY A 65 -18.82 0.40 8.98
C GLY A 65 -17.87 1.35 8.23
N GLY A 66 -16.60 1.40 8.61
CA GLY A 66 -15.57 2.20 7.94
C GLY A 66 -15.52 3.66 8.38
N GLN A 67 -16.08 4.00 9.54
CA GLN A 67 -15.80 5.28 10.20
C GLN A 67 -14.36 5.31 10.71
N THR A 68 -13.83 4.16 11.12
CA THR A 68 -12.43 3.93 11.42
C THR A 68 -11.96 2.58 10.88
N TRP A 69 -10.70 2.53 10.49
CA TRP A 69 -10.02 1.32 10.01
C TRP A 69 -8.77 1.06 10.83
N ARG A 70 -8.52 -0.22 11.11
CA ARG A 70 -7.28 -0.69 11.67
C ARG A 70 -6.52 -1.47 10.61
N MET A 71 -5.34 -0.97 10.26
CA MET A 71 -4.42 -1.70 9.38
C MET A 71 -3.72 -2.85 10.14
N PHE A 72 -3.57 -3.99 9.48
CA PHE A 72 -2.78 -5.15 9.89
C PHE A 72 -1.99 -5.71 8.70
N ASN A 73 -0.98 -6.54 8.97
CA ASN A 73 -0.10 -7.11 7.94
C ASN A 73 0.12 -8.61 8.18
N LEU A 74 0.01 -9.40 7.11
CA LEU A 74 0.18 -10.86 7.10
C LEU A 74 1.36 -11.30 6.21
N ARG A 75 2.42 -10.45 6.19
CA ARG A 75 3.70 -10.66 5.50
C ARG A 75 3.65 -10.59 3.97
N GLY A 76 2.48 -10.37 3.40
CA GLY A 76 2.24 -10.26 1.97
C GLY A 76 0.87 -9.68 1.67
N VAL A 77 0.60 -9.51 0.37
CA VAL A 77 -0.71 -9.08 -0.15
C VAL A 77 -1.75 -10.15 0.18
N VAL A 78 -2.92 -9.74 0.65
CA VAL A 78 -4.04 -10.66 0.90
C VAL A 78 -4.85 -10.86 -0.39
N ASP A 79 -4.99 -12.11 -0.79
CA ASP A 79 -5.72 -12.53 -2.00
C ASP A 79 -7.23 -12.65 -1.74
N PHE A 80 -7.63 -13.12 -0.56
CA PHE A 80 -9.04 -13.23 -0.17
C PHE A 80 -9.21 -13.27 1.36
N PHE A 81 -10.44 -12.94 1.79
CA PHE A 81 -10.92 -13.12 3.17
C PHE A 81 -12.09 -14.11 3.20
N ALA A 82 -12.28 -14.77 4.35
CA ALA A 82 -13.47 -15.56 4.63
C ALA A 82 -13.89 -15.41 6.10
N PHE A 83 -15.13 -14.99 6.34
CA PHE A 83 -15.70 -15.00 7.68
C PHE A 83 -16.30 -16.37 7.98
N ASP A 84 -16.14 -16.83 9.22
CA ASP A 84 -16.82 -18.02 9.70
C ASP A 84 -18.33 -17.72 9.79
N PRO A 85 -19.20 -18.49 9.12
CA PRO A 85 -20.64 -18.25 9.11
C PRO A 85 -21.34 -18.60 10.43
N HIS A 86 -20.64 -19.25 11.39
CA HIS A 86 -21.20 -19.63 12.69
C HIS A 86 -20.58 -18.83 13.85
N ASP A 87 -19.28 -18.53 13.80
CA ASP A 87 -18.58 -17.78 14.84
C ASP A 87 -18.24 -16.34 14.39
N PRO A 88 -18.89 -15.29 14.95
CA PRO A 88 -18.67 -13.90 14.54
C PRO A 88 -17.25 -13.38 14.80
N LYS A 89 -16.43 -14.07 15.59
CA LYS A 89 -15.04 -13.68 15.88
C LYS A 89 -14.01 -14.40 15.04
N THR A 90 -14.42 -15.49 14.37
CA THR A 90 -13.51 -16.29 13.55
C THR A 90 -13.52 -15.82 12.10
N MET A 91 -12.34 -15.65 11.54
CA MET A 91 -12.13 -15.24 10.15
C MET A 91 -10.78 -15.73 9.66
N TYR A 92 -10.66 -15.84 8.34
CA TYR A 92 -9.47 -16.31 7.65
C TYR A 92 -9.06 -15.30 6.58
N ALA A 93 -7.76 -15.25 6.32
CA ALA A 93 -7.16 -14.44 5.27
C ALA A 93 -6.05 -15.25 4.62
N HIS A 94 -5.99 -15.24 3.29
CA HIS A 94 -4.88 -15.85 2.56
C HIS A 94 -3.91 -14.77 2.06
N ALA A 95 -2.64 -14.89 2.42
CA ALA A 95 -1.54 -14.05 1.96
C ALA A 95 -0.31 -14.91 1.63
N THR A 96 0.78 -14.80 2.40
CA THR A 96 1.94 -15.71 2.34
C THR A 96 1.62 -17.16 2.76
N GLY A 97 0.44 -17.35 3.35
CA GLY A 97 -0.15 -18.61 3.76
C GLY A 97 -1.60 -18.37 4.16
N LEU A 98 -2.28 -19.39 4.68
CA LEU A 98 -3.61 -19.27 5.26
C LEU A 98 -3.49 -18.87 6.74
N TRP A 99 -4.06 -17.73 7.08
CA TRP A 99 -4.08 -17.16 8.43
C TRP A 99 -5.48 -17.22 9.02
N ARG A 100 -5.56 -17.37 10.34
CA ARG A 100 -6.82 -17.41 11.10
C ARG A 100 -6.77 -16.48 12.29
N SER A 101 -7.84 -15.71 12.46
CA SER A 101 -8.15 -14.98 13.67
C SER A 101 -9.32 -15.64 14.40
N VAL A 102 -9.34 -15.56 15.73
CA VAL A 102 -10.43 -16.01 16.61
C VAL A 102 -10.91 -14.94 17.60
N ASP A 103 -10.39 -13.72 17.46
CA ASP A 103 -10.59 -12.62 18.40
C ASP A 103 -11.16 -11.36 17.73
N GLY A 104 -11.82 -11.53 16.57
CA GLY A 104 -12.38 -10.43 15.80
C GLY A 104 -11.35 -9.72 14.91
N GLY A 105 -10.24 -10.36 14.57
CA GLY A 105 -9.20 -9.84 13.69
C GLY A 105 -8.05 -9.16 14.43
N LYS A 106 -8.06 -9.13 15.76
CA LYS A 106 -7.04 -8.45 16.57
C LYS A 106 -5.68 -9.14 16.45
N SER A 107 -5.66 -10.47 16.35
CA SER A 107 -4.44 -11.24 16.12
C SER A 107 -4.68 -12.43 15.18
N TRP A 108 -3.63 -12.81 14.46
CA TRP A 108 -3.67 -13.83 13.41
C TRP A 108 -2.63 -14.91 13.65
N SER A 109 -3.07 -16.17 13.50
CA SER A 109 -2.22 -17.35 13.60
C SER A 109 -2.14 -18.04 12.25
N LEU A 110 -0.94 -18.47 11.86
CA LEU A 110 -0.75 -19.27 10.64
C LEU A 110 -1.44 -20.63 10.81
N VAL A 111 -2.12 -21.08 9.76
CA VAL A 111 -2.81 -22.38 9.69
C VAL A 111 -2.19 -23.27 8.62
N SER A 112 -1.93 -22.72 7.43
CA SER A 112 -1.27 -23.44 6.33
C SER A 112 -0.19 -22.57 5.69
N PRO A 113 1.05 -23.06 5.51
CA PRO A 113 1.55 -24.36 5.98
C PRO A 113 1.45 -24.49 7.51
N SER A 114 1.50 -25.72 8.02
CA SER A 114 1.46 -25.95 9.47
C SER A 114 2.56 -25.13 10.16
N PRO A 115 2.26 -24.38 11.24
CA PRO A 115 3.29 -23.60 11.94
C PRO A 115 4.51 -24.40 12.37
N GLU A 116 4.32 -25.68 12.70
CA GLU A 116 5.39 -26.60 13.12
C GLU A 116 6.29 -27.04 11.96
N SER A 117 5.82 -26.93 10.71
CA SER A 117 6.63 -27.29 9.54
C SER A 117 7.42 -26.12 8.98
N VAL A 118 7.20 -24.89 9.47
CA VAL A 118 7.94 -23.70 9.06
C VAL A 118 9.39 -23.80 9.54
N GLN A 119 10.31 -23.72 8.59
CA GLN A 119 11.76 -23.76 8.78
C GLN A 119 12.39 -22.37 8.72
N GLY A 120 11.68 -21.39 8.15
CA GLY A 120 12.14 -20.00 8.09
C GLY A 120 11.31 -19.16 7.13
N VAL A 121 11.72 -17.91 6.95
CA VAL A 121 11.17 -17.00 5.95
C VAL A 121 12.27 -16.63 4.98
N LYS A 122 12.02 -16.85 3.70
CA LYS A 122 12.91 -16.44 2.62
C LYS A 122 12.41 -15.15 2.01
N MET A 123 13.31 -14.21 1.82
CA MET A 123 13.07 -12.98 1.07
C MET A 123 14.16 -12.84 0.02
N SER A 124 13.86 -13.32 -1.19
CA SER A 124 14.87 -13.51 -2.23
C SER A 124 14.60 -12.74 -3.52
N SER A 125 13.56 -11.91 -3.56
CA SER A 125 13.37 -11.01 -4.69
C SER A 125 13.78 -9.60 -4.28
N ASP A 126 14.21 -8.80 -5.24
CA ASP A 126 14.43 -7.37 -5.05
C ASP A 126 13.14 -6.59 -4.78
N HIS A 127 12.00 -7.26 -4.94
CA HIS A 127 10.71 -6.80 -4.47
C HIS A 127 10.50 -7.01 -2.98
N ALA A 128 11.37 -7.79 -2.34
CA ALA A 128 11.31 -8.22 -0.95
C ALA A 128 9.97 -8.93 -0.63
N ASP A 129 9.54 -9.79 -1.56
CA ASP A 129 8.43 -10.70 -1.35
C ASP A 129 8.86 -11.79 -0.38
N GLU A 130 8.00 -12.10 0.57
CA GLU A 130 8.30 -13.09 1.59
C GLU A 130 7.65 -14.43 1.24
N ILE A 131 8.43 -15.49 1.41
CA ILE A 131 8.02 -16.87 1.20
C ILE A 131 8.23 -17.61 2.50
N LEU A 132 7.18 -18.25 3.01
CA LEU A 132 7.31 -19.18 4.13
C LEU A 132 8.02 -20.45 3.62
N LEU A 133 9.21 -20.72 4.15
CA LEU A 133 9.91 -21.97 3.91
C LEU A 133 9.34 -22.99 4.89
N ALA A 134 8.62 -23.97 4.38
CA ALA A 134 8.08 -25.06 5.19
C ALA A 134 8.40 -26.40 4.53
N GLN A 135 8.41 -27.48 5.33
CA GLN A 135 8.36 -28.82 4.74
C GLN A 135 7.13 -28.92 3.84
N ALA A 136 7.31 -29.52 2.65
CA ALA A 136 6.25 -29.66 1.66
C ALA A 136 4.98 -30.23 2.32
N ASP A 137 3.90 -29.46 2.28
CA ASP A 137 2.59 -29.92 2.72
C ASP A 137 1.83 -30.53 1.53
N THR A 138 0.76 -31.27 1.84
CA THR A 138 -0.04 -31.93 0.81
C THR A 138 -0.99 -30.99 0.08
N VAL A 139 -1.18 -29.76 0.57
CA VAL A 139 -2.21 -28.83 0.07
C VAL A 139 -1.67 -27.96 -1.05
N GLY A 140 -0.41 -27.50 -0.95
CA GLY A 140 0.19 -26.55 -1.88
C GLY A 140 -0.47 -25.17 -1.82
N ASP A 141 -0.42 -24.42 -2.92
CA ASP A 141 -0.94 -23.05 -2.99
C ASP A 141 -2.48 -23.06 -2.88
N ILE A 142 -3.01 -22.46 -1.82
CA ILE A 142 -4.46 -22.26 -1.63
C ILE A 142 -4.90 -21.05 -2.44
N VAL A 143 -5.94 -21.23 -3.27
CA VAL A 143 -6.46 -20.16 -4.15
C VAL A 143 -7.91 -19.80 -3.90
N ALA A 144 -8.64 -20.63 -3.15
CA ALA A 144 -10.00 -20.35 -2.71
C ALA A 144 -10.32 -21.17 -1.46
N MET A 145 -11.17 -20.64 -0.59
CA MET A 145 -11.68 -21.36 0.57
C MET A 145 -13.17 -21.11 0.80
N ALA A 146 -13.79 -22.04 1.51
CA ALA A 146 -15.13 -21.88 2.06
C ALA A 146 -15.23 -22.63 3.39
N ILE A 147 -16.05 -22.12 4.30
CA ILE A 147 -16.28 -22.69 5.63
C ILE A 147 -17.65 -23.32 5.62
N ASP A 148 -17.77 -24.52 6.17
CA ASP A 148 -19.05 -25.19 6.25
C ASP A 148 -20.05 -24.39 7.11
N PRO A 149 -21.24 -24.04 6.59
CA PRO A 149 -22.19 -23.20 7.30
C PRO A 149 -22.76 -23.85 8.57
N ALA A 150 -22.68 -25.18 8.69
CA ALA A 150 -23.15 -25.89 9.87
C ALA A 150 -22.04 -26.18 10.90
N ASN A 151 -20.76 -26.01 10.54
CA ASN A 151 -19.66 -26.39 11.42
C ASN A 151 -18.34 -25.65 11.11
N SER A 152 -17.99 -24.69 11.96
CA SER A 152 -16.73 -23.92 11.92
C SER A 152 -15.44 -24.76 11.84
N ARG A 153 -15.48 -26.04 12.22
CA ARG A 153 -14.32 -26.94 12.14
C ARG A 153 -14.04 -27.41 10.71
N VAL A 154 -15.04 -27.35 9.84
CA VAL A 154 -15.01 -27.97 8.52
C VAL A 154 -14.69 -26.92 7.47
N LEU A 155 -13.52 -27.07 6.84
CA LEU A 155 -13.03 -26.15 5.82
C LEU A 155 -12.86 -26.88 4.50
N TYR A 156 -13.26 -26.22 3.41
CA TYR A 156 -12.99 -26.65 2.05
C TYR A 156 -11.99 -25.67 1.44
N VAL A 157 -10.92 -26.19 0.83
CA VAL A 157 -9.95 -25.35 0.10
C VAL A 157 -9.66 -25.94 -1.27
N ALA A 158 -9.51 -25.06 -2.26
CA ALA A 158 -8.89 -25.39 -3.53
C ALA A 158 -7.38 -25.14 -3.39
N GLY A 159 -6.60 -26.22 -3.34
CA GLY A 159 -5.14 -26.20 -3.21
C GLY A 159 -4.44 -26.86 -4.39
N GLY A 160 -3.14 -26.65 -4.52
CA GLY A 160 -2.26 -27.44 -5.39
C GLY A 160 -1.24 -26.59 -6.13
N SER A 161 -0.71 -27.11 -7.24
CA SER A 161 0.18 -26.35 -8.12
C SER A 161 -0.62 -25.59 -9.18
N LYS A 162 0.06 -24.77 -9.99
CA LYS A 162 -0.56 -24.08 -11.13
C LYS A 162 -1.09 -25.05 -12.19
N GLU A 163 -0.50 -26.24 -12.30
CA GLU A 163 -0.85 -27.28 -13.27
C GLU A 163 -1.98 -28.19 -12.79
N LYS A 164 -2.14 -28.34 -11.47
CA LYS A 164 -3.13 -29.24 -10.88
C LYS A 164 -3.76 -28.64 -9.62
N ARG A 165 -5.08 -28.44 -9.68
CA ARG A 165 -5.90 -28.04 -8.53
C ARG A 165 -6.66 -29.23 -7.96
N THR A 166 -6.85 -29.20 -6.65
CA THR A 166 -7.44 -30.29 -5.88
C THR A 166 -8.26 -29.71 -4.74
N LEU A 167 -9.42 -30.31 -4.48
CA LEU A 167 -10.24 -30.01 -3.32
C LEU A 167 -9.66 -30.74 -2.11
N PHE A 168 -9.40 -29.99 -1.03
CA PHE A 168 -9.04 -30.53 0.27
C PHE A 168 -10.09 -30.18 1.31
N LEU A 169 -10.27 -31.08 2.26
CA LEU A 169 -11.18 -30.97 3.39
C LEU A 169 -10.37 -30.99 4.69
N SER A 170 -10.65 -30.05 5.57
CA SER A 170 -10.24 -30.11 6.98
C SER A 170 -11.45 -30.29 7.88
N ARG A 171 -11.28 -30.98 9.02
CA ARG A 171 -12.30 -31.11 10.09
C ARG A 171 -11.81 -30.61 11.45
N ASP A 172 -10.72 -29.84 11.44
CA ASP A 172 -10.00 -29.39 12.63
C ASP A 172 -9.45 -27.97 12.48
N PHE A 173 -10.20 -27.10 11.80
CA PHE A 173 -9.83 -25.69 11.57
C PHE A 173 -8.57 -25.51 10.71
N GLY A 174 -8.31 -26.43 9.80
CA GLY A 174 -7.20 -26.36 8.85
C GLY A 174 -5.87 -26.92 9.37
N LYS A 175 -5.87 -27.62 10.52
CA LYS A 175 -4.64 -28.25 11.04
C LYS A 175 -4.25 -29.47 10.23
N THR A 176 -5.23 -30.24 9.76
CA THR A 176 -5.03 -31.39 8.87
C THR A 176 -5.94 -31.30 7.66
N TRP A 177 -5.44 -31.83 6.53
CA TRP A 177 -6.09 -31.75 5.23
C TRP A 177 -6.19 -33.11 4.58
N GLN A 178 -7.37 -33.44 4.08
CA GLN A 178 -7.66 -34.66 3.34
C GLN A 178 -8.08 -34.31 1.92
N ARG A 179 -7.33 -34.82 0.94
CA ARG A 179 -7.70 -34.72 -0.48
C ARG A 179 -9.07 -35.35 -0.75
N GLN A 180 -9.92 -34.65 -1.50
CA GLN A 180 -11.27 -35.09 -1.89
C GLN A 180 -11.36 -35.39 -3.40
N ALA A 181 -11.10 -34.40 -4.26
CA ALA A 181 -11.31 -34.52 -5.71
C ALA A 181 -10.34 -33.62 -6.49
N ASP A 182 -10.07 -33.96 -7.76
CA ASP A 182 -9.40 -33.02 -8.67
C ASP A 182 -10.38 -31.92 -9.08
N LEU A 183 -9.88 -30.69 -9.21
CA LEU A 183 -10.67 -29.51 -9.59
C LEU A 183 -10.21 -28.97 -10.94
N PRO A 184 -11.02 -28.13 -11.61
CA PRO A 184 -10.54 -27.31 -12.72
C PRO A 184 -9.26 -26.55 -12.37
N ARG A 185 -8.36 -26.35 -13.34
CA ARG A 185 -7.01 -25.79 -13.05
C ARG A 185 -7.01 -24.32 -12.63
N ASP A 186 -8.07 -23.59 -12.97
CA ASP A 186 -8.14 -22.12 -12.93
C ASP A 186 -9.09 -21.59 -11.86
N VAL A 187 -9.37 -22.38 -10.82
CA VAL A 187 -10.21 -22.00 -9.68
C VAL A 187 -9.72 -20.71 -9.01
N ARG A 188 -10.67 -19.85 -8.66
CA ARG A 188 -10.48 -18.57 -7.97
C ARG A 188 -11.46 -18.33 -6.84
N ARG A 189 -12.65 -18.94 -6.87
CA ARG A 189 -13.70 -18.76 -5.86
C ARG A 189 -14.44 -20.06 -5.58
N MET A 190 -15.01 -20.15 -4.39
CA MET A 190 -15.80 -21.29 -3.95
C MET A 190 -16.92 -20.85 -3.02
N TRP A 191 -18.07 -21.51 -3.12
CA TRP A 191 -19.23 -21.30 -2.25
C TRP A 191 -19.79 -22.64 -1.79
N VAL A 192 -20.16 -22.73 -0.52
CA VAL A 192 -20.96 -23.86 -0.02
C VAL A 192 -22.42 -23.56 -0.30
N ASP A 193 -23.16 -24.52 -0.86
CA ASP A 193 -24.61 -24.44 -0.87
C ASP A 193 -25.12 -24.53 0.58
N PRO A 194 -25.75 -23.49 1.13
CA PRO A 194 -26.19 -23.45 2.52
C PRO A 194 -27.28 -24.48 2.84
N ARG A 195 -27.87 -25.12 1.82
CA ARG A 195 -28.87 -26.18 1.96
C ARG A 195 -28.24 -27.57 2.03
N SER A 196 -26.95 -27.69 1.74
CA SER A 196 -26.24 -28.97 1.76
C SER A 196 -25.87 -29.37 3.19
N SER A 197 -25.79 -30.68 3.44
CA SER A 197 -25.33 -31.25 4.72
C SER A 197 -23.89 -31.75 4.58
N LEU A 198 -23.22 -32.05 5.70
CA LEU A 198 -21.87 -32.64 5.67
C LEU A 198 -21.79 -33.97 4.90
N GLU A 199 -22.89 -34.72 4.81
CA GLU A 199 -22.97 -36.01 4.10
C GLU A 199 -23.41 -35.83 2.63
N SER A 200 -24.02 -34.69 2.30
CA SER A 200 -24.57 -34.36 0.98
C SER A 200 -24.05 -33.01 0.48
N MET A 201 -22.81 -32.68 0.81
CA MET A 201 -22.17 -31.40 0.55
C MET A 201 -22.27 -31.06 -0.94
N SER A 202 -22.59 -29.79 -1.23
CA SER A 202 -22.59 -29.24 -2.58
C SER A 202 -21.78 -27.95 -2.58
N LEU A 203 -20.69 -27.93 -3.34
CA LEU A 203 -19.81 -26.77 -3.49
C LEU A 203 -19.86 -26.27 -4.91
N PHE A 204 -20.02 -24.97 -5.07
CA PHE A 204 -19.77 -24.30 -6.35
C PHE A 204 -18.33 -23.83 -6.38
N VAL A 205 -17.60 -24.17 -7.43
CA VAL A 205 -16.20 -23.81 -7.62
C VAL A 205 -16.06 -23.13 -8.96
N ALA A 206 -15.55 -21.89 -8.97
CA ALA A 206 -15.47 -21.07 -10.17
C ALA A 206 -14.04 -20.61 -10.48
N GLY A 207 -13.73 -20.56 -11.77
CA GLY A 207 -12.51 -20.03 -12.36
C GLY A 207 -12.82 -19.13 -13.56
N THR A 208 -11.80 -18.80 -14.36
CA THR A 208 -11.95 -17.96 -15.56
C THR A 208 -12.70 -18.67 -16.69
N GLN A 209 -12.45 -19.96 -16.87
CA GLN A 209 -12.97 -20.79 -17.95
C GLN A 209 -13.88 -21.90 -17.42
N SER A 210 -13.99 -22.04 -16.10
CA SER A 210 -14.66 -23.15 -15.45
C SER A 210 -15.65 -22.69 -14.39
N LEU A 211 -16.77 -23.39 -14.32
CA LEU A 211 -17.65 -23.44 -13.17
C LEU A 211 -17.97 -24.92 -12.96
N ALA A 212 -17.91 -25.40 -11.73
CA ALA A 212 -18.22 -26.78 -11.41
C ALA A 212 -18.99 -26.88 -10.10
N VAL A 213 -19.87 -27.88 -10.03
CA VAL A 213 -20.55 -28.29 -8.80
C VAL A 213 -19.89 -29.57 -8.30
N VAL A 214 -19.29 -29.51 -7.12
CA VAL A 214 -18.70 -30.66 -6.45
C VAL A 214 -19.70 -31.18 -5.42
N ASN A 215 -20.05 -32.45 -5.51
CA ASN A 215 -20.93 -33.09 -4.54
C ASN A 215 -20.55 -34.57 -4.35
N GLY A 216 -21.33 -35.31 -3.54
CA GLY A 216 -21.06 -36.72 -3.23
C GLY A 216 -20.99 -37.67 -4.44
N THR A 217 -21.43 -37.23 -5.63
CA THR A 217 -21.36 -38.02 -6.87
C THR A 217 -20.18 -37.67 -7.77
N GLY A 218 -19.43 -36.60 -7.46
CA GLY A 218 -18.26 -36.17 -8.22
C GLY A 218 -18.22 -34.67 -8.50
N VAL A 219 -17.41 -34.29 -9.49
CA VAL A 219 -17.24 -32.92 -9.98
C VAL A 219 -18.00 -32.78 -11.30
N HIS A 220 -18.99 -31.90 -11.35
CA HIS A 220 -19.87 -31.70 -12.50
C HIS A 220 -19.63 -30.33 -13.11
N GLU A 221 -19.10 -30.28 -14.32
CA GLU A 221 -18.85 -29.02 -15.02
C GLU A 221 -20.14 -28.34 -15.48
N VAL A 222 -20.18 -27.02 -15.28
CA VAL A 222 -21.22 -26.12 -15.74
C VAL A 222 -20.62 -25.25 -16.84
N ARG A 223 -21.22 -25.31 -18.03
CA ARG A 223 -20.71 -24.59 -19.20
C ARG A 223 -20.93 -23.09 -19.04
N LEU A 224 -19.86 -22.33 -19.12
CA LEU A 224 -19.91 -20.86 -19.14
C LEU A 224 -20.27 -20.33 -20.53
N PRO A 225 -20.99 -19.21 -20.63
CA PRO A 225 -21.31 -18.56 -21.91
C PRO A 225 -20.11 -17.82 -22.51
N ALA A 226 -19.14 -17.42 -21.68
CA ALA A 226 -17.91 -16.74 -22.04
C ALA A 226 -16.86 -16.94 -20.92
N ALA A 227 -15.61 -16.59 -21.20
CA ALA A 227 -14.55 -16.53 -20.18
C ALA A 227 -14.89 -15.47 -19.13
N ALA A 228 -15.02 -15.88 -17.87
CA ALA A 228 -15.35 -15.02 -16.74
C ALA A 228 -14.15 -14.13 -16.35
N THR A 229 -14.39 -12.83 -16.27
CA THR A 229 -13.48 -11.88 -15.60
C THR A 229 -13.80 -11.79 -14.10
N ASP A 230 -15.08 -11.87 -13.73
CA ASP A 230 -15.57 -12.00 -12.35
C ASP A 230 -16.87 -12.84 -12.30
N LEU A 231 -17.15 -13.42 -11.13
CA LEU A 231 -18.34 -14.25 -10.89
C LEU A 231 -18.82 -14.13 -9.44
N SER A 232 -20.14 -13.97 -9.28
CA SER A 232 -20.81 -13.99 -7.99
C SER A 232 -22.09 -14.81 -8.07
N LEU A 233 -22.44 -15.49 -6.98
CA LEU A 233 -23.69 -16.24 -6.89
C LEU A 233 -24.32 -16.07 -5.53
N GLY A 234 -25.61 -16.36 -5.46
CA GLY A 234 -26.34 -16.51 -4.20
C GLY A 234 -27.50 -17.49 -4.36
N PHE A 235 -28.10 -17.84 -3.23
CA PHE A 235 -29.04 -18.94 -3.13
C PHE A 235 -30.43 -18.42 -2.82
N VAL A 236 -31.38 -18.73 -3.72
CA VAL A 236 -32.80 -18.52 -3.47
C VAL A 236 -33.34 -19.72 -2.71
N SER A 237 -34.09 -19.47 -1.63
CA SER A 237 -34.75 -20.55 -0.88
C SER A 237 -35.64 -21.38 -1.80
N GLY A 238 -35.44 -22.70 -1.82
CA GLY A 238 -36.22 -23.66 -2.62
C GLY A 238 -35.92 -23.69 -4.13
N SER A 239 -34.95 -22.91 -4.64
CA SER A 239 -34.64 -22.82 -6.09
C SER A 239 -33.15 -23.04 -6.39
N GLN A 240 -32.78 -23.30 -7.64
CA GLN A 240 -31.37 -23.30 -8.04
C GLN A 240 -30.72 -21.92 -7.82
N PRO A 241 -29.40 -21.83 -7.62
CA PRO A 241 -28.75 -20.54 -7.37
C PRO A 241 -28.82 -19.62 -8.58
N THR A 242 -28.84 -18.32 -8.30
CA THR A 242 -28.67 -17.28 -9.32
C THR A 242 -27.18 -16.95 -9.42
N ILE A 243 -26.65 -16.95 -10.64
CA ILE A 243 -25.23 -16.77 -10.94
C ILE A 243 -25.08 -15.58 -11.89
N TYR A 244 -24.22 -14.65 -11.51
CA TYR A 244 -23.83 -13.50 -12.31
C TYR A 244 -22.39 -13.66 -12.77
N LEU A 245 -22.13 -13.37 -14.04
CA LEU A 245 -20.81 -13.47 -14.67
C LEU A 245 -20.53 -12.19 -15.45
N THR A 246 -19.34 -11.63 -15.27
CA THR A 246 -18.78 -10.60 -16.17
C THR A 246 -17.75 -11.23 -17.10
N SER A 247 -17.60 -10.66 -18.29
CA SER A 247 -16.60 -11.07 -19.28
C SER A 247 -16.25 -9.89 -20.19
N GLU A 248 -15.19 -10.04 -20.97
CA GLU A 248 -14.85 -9.11 -22.08
C GLU A 248 -16.00 -8.95 -23.09
N GLN A 249 -16.97 -9.87 -23.13
CA GLN A 249 -18.12 -9.83 -24.04
C GLN A 249 -19.38 -9.20 -23.42
N GLY A 250 -19.35 -8.85 -22.13
CA GLY A 250 -20.47 -8.30 -21.37
C GLY A 250 -20.87 -9.14 -20.16
N GLY A 251 -22.00 -8.78 -19.54
CA GLY A 251 -22.57 -9.46 -18.37
C GLY A 251 -23.56 -10.58 -18.75
N TYR A 252 -23.60 -11.63 -17.93
CA TYR A 252 -24.49 -12.78 -18.09
C TYR A 252 -25.12 -13.17 -16.76
N VAL A 253 -26.35 -13.67 -16.81
CA VAL A 253 -27.07 -14.16 -15.63
C VAL A 253 -27.68 -15.53 -15.91
N SER A 254 -27.58 -16.43 -14.94
CA SER A 254 -28.33 -17.68 -14.87
C SER A 254 -29.15 -17.69 -13.59
N THR A 255 -30.40 -18.15 -13.66
CA THR A 255 -31.29 -18.32 -12.48
C THR A 255 -31.61 -19.81 -12.22
N ASP A 256 -30.90 -20.71 -12.88
CA ASP A 256 -31.14 -22.16 -12.87
C ASP A 256 -29.84 -22.95 -12.61
N GLY A 257 -28.92 -22.36 -11.84
CA GLY A 257 -27.66 -22.99 -11.45
C GLY A 257 -26.65 -23.13 -12.59
N GLY A 258 -26.77 -22.30 -13.63
CA GLY A 258 -25.90 -22.28 -14.80
C GLY A 258 -26.32 -23.23 -15.92
N THR A 259 -27.54 -23.79 -15.86
CA THR A 259 -28.09 -24.64 -16.92
C THR A 259 -28.38 -23.82 -18.18
N THR A 260 -28.93 -22.62 -18.02
CA THR A 260 -29.16 -21.64 -19.08
C THR A 260 -28.60 -20.28 -18.70
N TRP A 261 -28.18 -19.52 -19.71
CA TRP A 261 -27.56 -18.21 -19.54
C TRP A 261 -28.26 -17.17 -20.42
N ARG A 262 -28.57 -16.02 -19.83
CA ARG A 262 -29.05 -14.84 -20.54
C ARG A 262 -27.95 -13.79 -20.55
N LYS A 263 -27.63 -13.25 -21.73
CA LYS A 263 -26.81 -12.04 -21.83
C LYS A 263 -27.61 -10.87 -21.25
N SER A 264 -27.07 -10.19 -20.26
CA SER A 264 -27.73 -9.09 -19.55
C SER A 264 -27.11 -7.77 -19.96
N ALA A 265 -27.93 -6.85 -20.48
CA ALA A 265 -27.48 -5.58 -21.02
C ALA A 265 -27.77 -4.43 -20.05
N LEU A 266 -26.83 -3.50 -19.94
CA LEU A 266 -27.01 -2.22 -19.26
C LEU A 266 -27.82 -1.25 -20.13
N PRO A 267 -28.46 -0.22 -19.57
CA PRO A 267 -29.15 0.80 -20.35
C PRO A 267 -28.13 1.62 -21.18
N GLY A 268 -28.01 1.30 -22.47
CA GLY A 268 -27.07 1.90 -23.41
C GLY A 268 -26.37 0.85 -24.25
N SER A 269 -25.18 1.17 -24.77
CA SER A 269 -24.35 0.22 -25.53
C SER A 269 -22.86 0.42 -25.25
N GLY A 270 -22.01 -0.52 -25.69
CA GLY A 270 -20.55 -0.38 -25.58
C GLY A 270 -19.93 -0.63 -24.19
N ALA A 271 -20.73 -0.75 -23.14
CA ALA A 271 -20.21 -0.90 -21.78
C ALA A 271 -19.26 -2.09 -21.61
N LYS A 272 -18.10 -1.80 -21.01
CA LYS A 272 -17.21 -2.81 -20.45
C LYS A 272 -17.59 -3.04 -18.99
N VAL A 273 -17.81 -4.29 -18.62
CA VAL A 273 -18.15 -4.68 -17.24
C VAL A 273 -16.93 -5.29 -16.56
N ARG A 274 -16.75 -4.96 -15.27
CA ARG A 274 -15.55 -5.34 -14.51
C ARG A 274 -15.90 -6.27 -13.35
N ALA A 275 -16.37 -5.70 -12.25
CA ALA A 275 -16.75 -6.42 -11.03
C ALA A 275 -18.25 -6.74 -10.98
N VAL A 276 -18.62 -7.85 -10.35
CA VAL A 276 -20.02 -8.18 -10.05
C VAL A 276 -20.17 -8.82 -8.68
N ALA A 277 -21.20 -8.43 -7.95
CA ALA A 277 -21.53 -9.03 -6.65
C ALA A 277 -23.04 -9.09 -6.43
N THR A 278 -23.47 -10.13 -5.72
CA THR A 278 -24.86 -10.36 -5.32
C THR A 278 -24.90 -10.85 -3.88
N SER A 279 -26.01 -10.62 -3.19
CA SER A 279 -26.20 -11.11 -1.82
C SER A 279 -26.35 -12.63 -1.80
N LEU A 280 -25.78 -13.30 -0.80
CA LEU A 280 -25.93 -14.75 -0.65
C LEU A 280 -27.39 -15.18 -0.47
N HIS A 281 -28.22 -14.36 0.18
CA HIS A 281 -29.62 -14.69 0.52
C HIS A 281 -30.67 -13.95 -0.32
N HIS A 282 -30.27 -12.89 -1.02
CA HIS A 282 -31.14 -12.07 -1.86
C HIS A 282 -30.58 -11.91 -3.27
N PRO A 283 -30.35 -13.02 -4.01
CA PRO A 283 -29.59 -12.96 -5.23
C PRO A 283 -30.37 -12.40 -6.43
N GLU A 284 -31.62 -12.01 -6.24
CA GLU A 284 -32.33 -11.15 -7.19
C GLU A 284 -31.71 -9.76 -7.27
N THR A 285 -31.00 -9.32 -6.23
CA THR A 285 -30.29 -8.06 -6.17
C THR A 285 -28.80 -8.25 -6.42
N ALA A 286 -28.26 -7.52 -7.39
CA ALA A 286 -26.83 -7.52 -7.69
C ALA A 286 -26.35 -6.15 -8.18
N TYR A 287 -25.05 -5.93 -8.07
CA TYR A 287 -24.35 -4.74 -8.53
C TYR A 287 -23.27 -5.14 -9.52
N ILE A 288 -23.11 -4.33 -10.56
CA ILE A 288 -22.10 -4.53 -11.60
C ILE A 288 -21.39 -3.22 -11.86
N SER A 289 -20.05 -3.26 -11.85
CA SER A 289 -19.23 -2.11 -12.22
C SER A 289 -19.08 -2.03 -13.74
N TYR A 290 -19.13 -0.82 -14.29
CA TYR A 290 -18.99 -0.59 -15.73
C TYR A 290 -18.15 0.65 -16.07
N SER A 291 -17.58 0.63 -17.27
CA SER A 291 -16.97 1.77 -17.97
C SER A 291 -17.40 1.78 -19.43
N ASP A 292 -17.04 2.82 -20.18
CA ASP A 292 -17.29 2.92 -21.64
C ASP A 292 -18.76 2.78 -22.06
N LEU A 293 -19.71 3.04 -21.16
CA LEU A 293 -21.15 2.94 -21.46
C LEU A 293 -21.59 4.14 -22.29
N GLU A 294 -21.91 3.91 -23.56
CA GLU A 294 -22.48 4.92 -24.45
C GLU A 294 -23.98 5.08 -24.18
N LEU A 295 -24.37 6.23 -23.64
CA LEU A 295 -25.74 6.58 -23.32
C LEU A 295 -25.93 8.10 -23.41
N GLU A 296 -27.01 8.55 -24.06
CA GLU A 296 -27.35 10.00 -24.16
C GLU A 296 -26.23 10.85 -24.80
N GLY A 297 -25.45 10.27 -25.72
CA GLY A 297 -24.36 10.96 -26.43
C GLY A 297 -23.12 11.22 -25.58
N LYS A 298 -22.97 10.50 -24.45
CA LYS A 298 -21.79 10.53 -23.59
C LYS A 298 -21.35 9.11 -23.24
N THR A 299 -20.06 9.01 -22.90
CA THR A 299 -19.45 7.81 -22.34
C THR A 299 -19.51 7.88 -20.81
N TRP A 300 -20.03 6.84 -20.16
CA TRP A 300 -20.24 6.79 -18.71
C TRP A 300 -19.47 5.65 -18.04
N MET A 301 -19.13 5.84 -16.78
CA MET A 301 -18.62 4.83 -15.86
C MET A 301 -19.39 4.84 -14.53
N GLY A 302 -19.28 3.76 -13.76
CA GLY A 302 -19.79 3.66 -12.40
C GLY A 302 -20.33 2.28 -12.02
N VAL A 303 -21.52 2.24 -11.43
CA VAL A 303 -22.14 1.02 -10.88
C VAL A 303 -23.62 0.97 -11.27
N ALA A 304 -24.06 -0.18 -11.76
CA ALA A 304 -25.46 -0.46 -12.00
C ALA A 304 -25.97 -1.50 -11.00
N LYS A 305 -27.25 -1.40 -10.61
CA LYS A 305 -27.94 -2.31 -9.70
C LYS A 305 -29.13 -2.96 -10.41
N THR A 306 -29.35 -4.23 -10.15
CA THR A 306 -30.59 -4.94 -10.47
C THR A 306 -31.28 -5.39 -9.19
N THR A 307 -32.60 -5.56 -9.25
CA THR A 307 -33.42 -6.17 -8.18
C THR A 307 -34.31 -7.31 -8.71
N ASN A 308 -34.09 -7.70 -9.97
CA ASN A 308 -34.90 -8.68 -10.68
C ASN A 308 -34.02 -9.67 -11.47
N SER A 309 -32.92 -10.11 -10.86
CA SER A 309 -32.01 -11.09 -11.45
C SER A 309 -31.44 -10.65 -12.81
N GLY A 310 -31.09 -9.38 -12.96
CA GLY A 310 -30.50 -8.80 -14.16
C GLY A 310 -31.43 -8.80 -15.37
N ALA A 311 -32.75 -8.75 -15.16
CA ALA A 311 -33.70 -8.46 -16.24
C ALA A 311 -33.62 -6.98 -16.62
N ASP A 312 -33.51 -6.11 -15.62
CA ASP A 312 -33.28 -4.67 -15.78
C ASP A 312 -32.16 -4.18 -14.85
N TRP A 313 -31.50 -3.09 -15.26
CA TRP A 313 -30.41 -2.46 -14.50
C TRP A 313 -30.66 -0.95 -14.37
N GLN A 314 -30.58 -0.46 -13.14
CA GLN A 314 -30.57 0.96 -12.81
C GLN A 314 -29.12 1.43 -12.63
N LEU A 315 -28.73 2.53 -13.28
CA LEU A 315 -27.43 3.15 -13.04
C LEU A 315 -27.48 3.90 -11.71
N VAL A 316 -26.85 3.35 -10.68
CA VAL A 316 -26.86 3.88 -9.29
C VAL A 316 -25.56 4.61 -8.93
N TRP A 317 -24.60 4.63 -9.83
CA TRP A 317 -23.44 5.52 -9.84
C TRP A 317 -23.14 5.75 -11.32
N LYS A 318 -23.25 7.00 -11.77
CA LYS A 318 -23.15 7.38 -13.19
C LYS A 318 -22.30 8.65 -13.36
N GLU A 319 -21.04 8.48 -13.75
CA GLU A 319 -20.07 9.58 -13.93
C GLU A 319 -19.57 9.64 -15.38
N SER A 320 -19.33 10.84 -15.90
CA SER A 320 -18.74 11.04 -17.24
C SER A 320 -17.73 12.17 -17.28
N SER A 321 -18.16 13.41 -17.01
CA SER A 321 -17.34 14.63 -17.08
C SER A 321 -17.31 15.36 -15.73
N GLY A 322 -17.89 14.77 -14.70
CA GLY A 322 -18.06 15.31 -13.37
C GLY A 322 -18.61 14.24 -12.45
N ALA A 323 -18.47 14.48 -11.14
CA ALA A 323 -18.94 13.57 -10.11
C ALA A 323 -20.46 13.38 -10.17
N ALA A 324 -20.91 12.16 -9.83
CA ALA A 324 -22.33 11.88 -9.72
C ALA A 324 -22.90 12.56 -8.46
N GLU A 325 -24.11 13.13 -8.55
CA GLU A 325 -24.72 13.86 -7.43
C GLU A 325 -24.87 13.02 -6.16
N ASN A 326 -25.05 11.71 -6.33
CA ASN A 326 -25.21 10.75 -5.25
C ASN A 326 -23.90 10.08 -4.79
N VAL A 327 -22.76 10.47 -5.35
CA VAL A 327 -21.45 9.95 -4.97
C VAL A 327 -20.71 11.01 -4.17
N HIS A 328 -20.65 10.80 -2.86
CA HIS A 328 -19.96 11.68 -1.92
C HIS A 328 -18.58 11.13 -1.62
N ASP A 329 -17.65 11.41 -2.52
CA ASP A 329 -16.24 11.19 -2.26
C ASP A 329 -15.68 12.21 -1.25
N ASN A 330 -14.51 11.91 -0.70
CA ASN A 330 -13.73 12.84 0.12
C ASN A 330 -12.90 13.75 -0.79
N TRP A 331 -11.57 13.71 -0.68
CA TRP A 331 -10.69 14.70 -1.32
C TRP A 331 -10.17 14.29 -2.70
N ILE A 332 -10.17 12.99 -3.05
CA ILE A 332 -9.53 12.48 -4.28
C ILE A 332 -10.25 13.03 -5.51
N THR A 333 -11.57 12.86 -5.63
CA THR A 333 -12.36 13.37 -6.76
C THR A 333 -12.31 14.89 -6.85
N GLU A 334 -12.34 15.59 -5.70
CA GLU A 334 -12.23 17.05 -5.65
C GLU A 334 -10.90 17.54 -6.26
N HIS A 335 -9.80 16.83 -6.02
CA HIS A 335 -8.47 17.26 -6.42
C HIS A 335 -7.99 16.71 -7.77
N PHE A 336 -8.28 15.45 -8.06
CA PHE A 336 -7.79 14.74 -9.24
C PHE A 336 -8.88 14.47 -10.29
N GLY A 337 -10.15 14.67 -9.94
CA GLY A 337 -11.28 14.34 -10.80
C GLY A 337 -11.68 12.87 -10.72
N ILE A 338 -12.79 12.55 -11.41
CA ILE A 338 -13.45 11.23 -11.35
C ILE A 338 -12.63 10.10 -12.00
N GLU A 339 -11.74 10.42 -12.93
CA GLU A 339 -10.98 9.41 -13.68
C GLU A 339 -9.86 8.79 -12.86
N TRP A 340 -9.40 9.45 -11.80
CA TRP A 340 -8.27 8.97 -10.99
C TRP A 340 -8.61 7.68 -10.24
N GLY A 341 -9.81 7.58 -9.68
CA GLY A 341 -10.28 6.37 -9.00
C GLY A 341 -10.78 5.27 -9.95
N GLU A 342 -11.25 5.65 -11.15
CA GLU A 342 -12.02 4.81 -12.08
C GLU A 342 -13.33 4.24 -11.49
N ASN A 343 -13.97 3.33 -12.24
CA ASN A 343 -15.07 2.50 -11.75
C ASN A 343 -14.55 1.35 -10.85
N PRO A 344 -15.35 0.89 -9.87
CA PRO A 344 -14.92 -0.12 -8.89
C PRO A 344 -14.23 -1.36 -9.49
N LEU A 345 -13.05 -1.68 -8.96
CA LEU A 345 -12.27 -2.87 -9.27
C LEU A 345 -12.90 -4.13 -8.67
N ASN A 346 -13.43 -4.02 -7.45
CA ASN A 346 -14.21 -5.05 -6.79
C ASN A 346 -15.47 -4.46 -6.17
N ILE A 347 -16.51 -5.28 -6.07
CA ILE A 347 -17.76 -4.97 -5.36
C ILE A 347 -18.08 -6.14 -4.43
N THR A 348 -18.73 -5.86 -3.31
CA THR A 348 -19.36 -6.87 -2.45
C THR A 348 -20.73 -6.41 -2.01
N VAL A 349 -21.60 -7.34 -1.66
CA VAL A 349 -22.98 -7.10 -1.21
C VAL A 349 -23.19 -7.87 0.08
N ALA A 350 -23.85 -7.26 1.07
CA ALA A 350 -24.05 -7.92 2.35
C ALA A 350 -25.05 -9.08 2.23
N ASP A 351 -24.81 -10.12 3.02
CA ASP A 351 -25.71 -11.29 3.09
C ASP A 351 -27.03 -10.94 3.77
N GLN A 352 -27.01 -9.98 4.71
CA GLN A 352 -28.16 -9.60 5.53
C GLN A 352 -28.99 -8.47 4.93
N ASP A 353 -28.41 -7.66 4.04
CA ASP A 353 -29.08 -6.53 3.40
C ASP A 353 -28.54 -6.31 1.97
N PRO A 354 -29.31 -6.64 0.92
CA PRO A 354 -28.87 -6.43 -0.46
C PRO A 354 -28.74 -4.95 -0.86
N ASN A 355 -29.14 -4.00 -0.01
CA ASN A 355 -28.92 -2.56 -0.20
C ASN A 355 -27.57 -2.07 0.35
N LEU A 356 -26.89 -2.89 1.16
CA LEU A 356 -25.56 -2.63 1.66
C LEU A 356 -24.52 -3.19 0.69
N SER A 357 -23.71 -2.30 0.10
CA SER A 357 -22.63 -2.68 -0.80
C SER A 357 -21.40 -1.80 -0.61
N TYR A 358 -20.23 -2.39 -0.81
CA TYR A 358 -18.95 -1.70 -0.86
C TYR A 358 -18.33 -1.89 -2.23
N GLY A 359 -17.73 -0.83 -2.77
CA GLY A 359 -16.90 -0.84 -3.96
C GLY A 359 -15.50 -0.32 -3.62
N THR A 360 -14.46 -0.97 -4.14
CA THR A 360 -13.07 -0.52 -3.99
C THR A 360 -12.45 -0.22 -5.34
N ASP A 361 -11.58 0.77 -5.39
CA ASP A 361 -10.96 1.24 -6.63
C ASP A 361 -9.48 1.65 -6.44
N LEU A 362 -8.91 2.43 -7.38
CA LEU A 362 -7.50 2.83 -7.35
C LEU A 362 -7.10 3.77 -6.20
N GLY A 363 -8.04 4.28 -5.41
CA GLY A 363 -7.69 4.87 -4.11
C GLY A 363 -8.84 5.26 -3.19
N ARG A 364 -10.05 4.79 -3.49
CA ARG A 364 -11.24 4.97 -2.67
C ARG A 364 -11.82 3.61 -2.29
N THR A 365 -12.33 3.55 -1.06
CA THR A 365 -13.34 2.57 -0.65
C THR A 365 -14.64 3.30 -0.46
N MET A 366 -15.66 2.92 -1.23
CA MET A 366 -16.97 3.56 -1.29
C MET A 366 -18.03 2.61 -0.76
N ARG A 367 -19.04 3.15 -0.05
CA ARG A 367 -20.15 2.36 0.51
C ARG A 367 -21.49 2.98 0.20
N THR A 368 -22.47 2.13 -0.09
CA THR A 368 -23.88 2.46 -0.02
C THR A 368 -24.58 1.58 1.01
N THR A 369 -25.57 2.14 1.71
CA THR A 369 -26.45 1.42 2.65
C THR A 369 -27.92 1.50 2.24
N ASP A 370 -28.22 2.17 1.13
CA ASP A 370 -29.57 2.48 0.64
C ASP A 370 -29.77 2.02 -0.80
N GLY A 371 -28.92 1.10 -1.26
CA GLY A 371 -29.06 0.47 -2.55
C GLY A 371 -28.52 1.31 -3.70
N GLY A 372 -27.58 2.20 -3.42
CA GLY A 372 -26.96 3.11 -4.38
C GLY A 372 -27.72 4.42 -4.57
N ILE A 373 -28.70 4.73 -3.71
CA ILE A 373 -29.27 6.09 -3.66
C ILE A 373 -28.21 7.07 -3.19
N THR A 374 -27.31 6.64 -2.30
CA THR A 374 -26.15 7.39 -1.82
C THR A 374 -24.91 6.50 -1.75
N TRP A 375 -23.77 6.99 -2.21
CA TRP A 375 -22.44 6.42 -2.00
C TRP A 375 -21.57 7.37 -1.18
N THR A 376 -20.79 6.84 -0.23
CA THR A 376 -19.92 7.63 0.66
C THR A 376 -18.51 7.04 0.70
N GLY A 377 -17.48 7.90 0.62
CA GLY A 377 -16.09 7.50 0.78
C GLY A 377 -15.70 7.22 2.24
N LEU A 378 -15.01 6.10 2.48
CA LEU A 378 -14.69 5.58 3.82
C LEU A 378 -13.19 5.58 4.15
N TYR A 379 -12.42 6.46 3.52
CA TYR A 379 -10.95 6.47 3.64
C TYR A 379 -10.40 7.74 4.29
N SER A 380 -11.20 8.78 4.42
CA SER A 380 -10.81 10.08 4.97
C SER A 380 -11.99 10.76 5.65
N ARG A 381 -11.71 11.77 6.46
CA ARG A 381 -12.72 12.67 7.02
C ARG A 381 -12.27 14.12 6.94
N ARG A 382 -13.24 15.01 6.79
CA ARG A 382 -13.01 16.46 6.72
C ARG A 382 -12.74 17.04 8.10
N VAL A 383 -11.74 17.92 8.19
CA VAL A 383 -11.40 18.70 9.38
C VAL A 383 -11.42 20.18 9.02
N GLY A 384 -12.30 20.93 9.66
CA GLY A 384 -12.46 22.36 9.39
C GLY A 384 -12.91 22.67 7.96
N ALA A 385 -12.48 23.83 7.45
CA ALA A 385 -12.98 24.39 6.19
C ALA A 385 -12.34 23.80 4.92
N GLY A 386 -11.24 23.03 5.02
CA GLY A 386 -10.58 22.45 3.85
C GLY A 386 -9.50 21.41 4.13
N GLY A 387 -9.30 20.99 5.38
CA GLY A 387 -8.35 19.95 5.73
C GLY A 387 -8.98 18.56 5.70
N TRP A 388 -8.17 17.55 5.47
CA TRP A 388 -8.56 16.15 5.50
C TRP A 388 -7.64 15.37 6.42
N THR A 389 -8.15 14.32 7.05
CA THR A 389 -7.34 13.43 7.88
C THR A 389 -7.79 12.00 7.68
N THR A 390 -6.85 11.07 7.76
CA THR A 390 -7.12 9.65 7.61
C THR A 390 -8.08 9.13 8.69
N VAL A 391 -8.83 8.10 8.32
CA VAL A 391 -9.57 7.24 9.25
C VAL A 391 -8.88 5.90 9.50
N GLY A 392 -7.64 5.73 9.03
CA GLY A 392 -6.80 4.54 9.18
C GLY A 392 -6.70 3.63 7.95
N LEU A 393 -7.27 4.06 6.81
CA LEU A 393 -7.21 3.36 5.52
C LEU A 393 -6.33 4.17 4.56
N ASP A 394 -5.03 3.90 4.54
CA ASP A 394 -4.04 4.64 3.76
C ASP A 394 -3.18 3.70 2.92
N VAL A 395 -3.27 3.84 1.60
CA VAL A 395 -2.49 3.04 0.65
C VAL A 395 -1.60 3.97 -0.14
N THR A 396 -0.62 4.57 0.53
CA THR A 396 0.28 5.55 -0.12
C THR A 396 1.74 5.23 0.18
N THR A 397 2.58 5.43 -0.83
CA THR A 397 4.04 5.45 -0.67
C THR A 397 4.48 6.84 -0.25
N SER A 398 5.24 6.93 0.85
CA SER A 398 5.78 8.19 1.38
C SER A 398 7.30 8.18 1.46
N TYR A 399 7.93 9.30 1.08
CA TYR A 399 9.41 9.41 1.07
C TYR A 399 9.94 10.17 2.29
N GLY A 400 9.18 11.09 2.86
CA GLY A 400 9.58 11.89 4.01
C GLY A 400 8.43 12.69 4.64
N ILE A 401 8.61 13.04 5.91
CA ILE A 401 7.93 14.15 6.58
C ILE A 401 8.93 15.29 6.78
N HIS A 402 8.49 16.52 6.54
CA HIS A 402 9.37 17.70 6.51
C HIS A 402 8.78 18.84 7.32
N PHE A 403 9.60 19.51 8.13
CA PHE A 403 9.17 20.52 9.08
C PHE A 403 9.65 21.92 8.67
N ASP A 404 8.74 22.90 8.64
CA ASP A 404 9.08 24.29 8.33
C ASP A 404 9.89 24.90 9.49
N PRO A 405 11.13 25.37 9.27
CA PRO A 405 11.96 25.94 10.33
C PRO A 405 11.45 27.27 10.89
N PHE A 406 10.46 27.90 10.24
CA PHE A 406 9.85 29.17 10.69
C PHE A 406 8.43 28.99 11.23
N ASN A 407 7.87 27.78 11.19
CA ASN A 407 6.53 27.49 11.71
C ASN A 407 6.44 26.03 12.16
N SER A 408 6.52 25.79 13.47
CA SER A 408 6.46 24.44 14.04
C SER A 408 5.17 23.68 13.74
N LYS A 409 4.08 24.37 13.37
CA LYS A 409 2.81 23.74 12.98
C LYS A 409 2.74 23.35 11.51
N ARG A 410 3.68 23.80 10.67
CA ARG A 410 3.66 23.52 9.23
C ARG A 410 4.56 22.34 8.93
N HIS A 411 3.94 21.25 8.51
CA HIS A 411 4.62 20.03 8.09
C HIS A 411 4.23 19.65 6.68
N PHE A 412 5.03 18.82 6.02
CA PHE A 412 4.75 18.29 4.69
C PHE A 412 5.01 16.80 4.64
N ILE A 413 4.18 16.07 3.90
CA ILE A 413 4.44 14.67 3.57
C ILE A 413 4.62 14.55 2.05
N THR A 414 5.72 13.95 1.65
CA THR A 414 6.07 13.68 0.25
C THR A 414 5.55 12.30 -0.15
N TYR A 415 4.68 12.26 -1.16
CA TYR A 415 4.02 11.04 -1.62
C TYR A 415 4.33 10.72 -3.09
N THR A 416 4.16 9.45 -3.41
CA THR A 416 3.89 8.98 -4.77
C THR A 416 2.38 9.00 -5.04
N ASP A 417 2.00 9.10 -6.32
CA ASP A 417 0.64 9.18 -6.88
C ASP A 417 -0.20 10.42 -6.51
N ILE A 418 -0.08 10.89 -5.27
CA ILE A 418 -0.87 11.98 -4.72
C ILE A 418 -0.04 13.25 -4.46
N GLY A 419 1.23 13.28 -4.89
CA GLY A 419 2.08 14.46 -4.88
C GLY A 419 2.56 14.90 -3.49
N LEU A 420 2.27 16.15 -3.12
CA LEU A 420 2.74 16.78 -1.87
C LEU A 420 1.54 17.21 -1.03
N PHE A 421 1.53 16.81 0.24
CA PHE A 421 0.56 17.27 1.22
C PHE A 421 1.23 18.13 2.28
N ARG A 422 0.47 19.07 2.82
CA ARG A 422 0.91 19.95 3.90
C ARG A 422 -0.11 19.99 5.02
N SER A 423 0.36 20.19 6.23
CA SER A 423 -0.44 20.58 7.39
C SER A 423 -0.06 21.99 7.82
N GLU A 424 -1.01 22.74 8.39
CA GLU A 424 -0.77 24.04 9.07
C GLU A 424 -1.17 23.97 10.56
N ASP A 425 -1.52 22.78 11.04
CA ASP A 425 -2.12 22.50 12.34
C ASP A 425 -1.47 21.29 13.03
N ASP A 426 -0.14 21.16 12.84
CA ASP A 426 0.70 20.19 13.54
C ASP A 426 0.33 18.73 13.24
N GLY A 427 -0.02 18.46 11.97
CA GLY A 427 -0.39 17.13 11.48
C GLY A 427 -1.84 16.71 11.75
N SER A 428 -2.66 17.58 12.36
CA SER A 428 -4.07 17.29 12.66
C SER A 428 -4.91 17.15 11.39
N SER A 429 -4.62 17.97 10.36
CA SER A 429 -5.25 17.90 9.05
C SER A 429 -4.28 18.26 7.91
N TRP A 430 -4.63 17.82 6.71
CA TRP A 430 -3.78 17.87 5.54
C TRP A 430 -4.52 18.46 4.34
N THR A 431 -3.82 19.29 3.57
CA THR A 431 -4.26 19.81 2.27
C THR A 431 -3.21 19.51 1.22
N THR A 432 -3.62 19.42 -0.04
CA THR A 432 -2.66 19.32 -1.15
C THR A 432 -1.78 20.57 -1.25
N SER A 433 -0.58 20.40 -1.80
CA SER A 433 0.47 21.42 -1.93
C SER A 433 1.17 21.27 -3.28
N THR A 434 0.38 21.15 -4.35
CA THR A 434 0.87 20.92 -5.72
C THR A 434 0.43 22.00 -6.70
N ASP A 435 -0.14 23.09 -6.21
CA ASP A 435 -0.56 24.22 -7.04
C ASP A 435 0.66 24.85 -7.72
N GLY A 436 0.62 24.92 -9.06
CA GLY A 436 1.72 25.41 -9.89
C GLY A 436 2.81 24.36 -10.20
N VAL A 437 2.75 23.16 -9.61
CA VAL A 437 3.56 22.02 -10.09
C VAL A 437 3.02 21.59 -11.47
N PRO A 438 3.89 21.41 -12.49
CA PRO A 438 3.47 20.91 -13.80
C PRO A 438 2.69 19.60 -13.68
N SER A 439 1.62 19.46 -14.48
CA SER A 439 0.70 18.32 -14.41
C SER A 439 1.40 16.98 -14.58
N GLU A 440 2.34 16.90 -15.52
CA GLU A 440 3.13 15.74 -15.86
C GLU A 440 4.17 15.37 -14.80
N TRP A 441 4.38 16.24 -13.80
CA TRP A 441 5.27 16.01 -12.66
C TRP A 441 4.52 15.78 -11.35
N ARG A 442 3.20 15.97 -11.33
CA ARG A 442 2.40 16.06 -10.10
C ARG A 442 2.28 14.73 -9.35
N ASN A 443 2.37 13.61 -10.07
CA ASN A 443 2.19 12.28 -9.51
C ASN A 443 3.05 12.07 -8.26
N THR A 444 4.36 12.29 -8.34
CA THR A 444 5.27 12.04 -7.23
C THR A 444 6.04 13.29 -6.82
N THR A 445 6.04 13.61 -5.53
CA THR A 445 7.03 14.51 -4.93
C THR A 445 8.00 13.65 -4.12
N TYR A 446 9.26 13.58 -4.52
CA TYR A 446 10.24 12.72 -3.87
C TYR A 446 10.88 13.35 -2.64
N TRP A 447 11.04 14.68 -2.62
CA TRP A 447 11.72 15.38 -1.53
C TRP A 447 11.42 16.88 -1.55
N VAL A 448 11.48 17.52 -0.38
CA VAL A 448 11.47 18.99 -0.24
C VAL A 448 12.59 19.46 0.69
N VAL A 449 13.11 20.66 0.45
CA VAL A 449 14.09 21.34 1.31
C VAL A 449 13.72 22.80 1.52
N PHE A 450 13.82 23.28 2.75
CA PHE A 450 13.56 24.67 3.13
C PHE A 450 14.84 25.50 3.06
N ASP A 451 14.71 26.78 2.69
CA ASP A 451 15.76 27.74 2.98
C ASP A 451 15.78 28.03 4.49
N PRO A 452 16.90 27.80 5.20
CA PRO A 452 16.94 27.99 6.65
C PRO A 452 16.99 29.46 7.11
N LYS A 453 17.17 30.42 6.19
CA LYS A 453 17.29 31.85 6.51
C LYS A 453 16.24 32.74 5.80
N VAL A 454 15.50 32.20 4.83
CA VAL A 454 14.47 32.95 4.09
C VAL A 454 13.12 32.29 4.27
N LYS A 455 12.27 32.89 5.10
CA LYS A 455 10.91 32.42 5.36
C LYS A 455 10.12 32.28 4.06
N GLY A 456 9.43 31.15 3.91
CA GLY A 456 8.58 30.86 2.75
C GLY A 456 9.34 30.30 1.55
N ARG A 457 10.67 30.42 1.49
CA ARG A 457 11.45 29.86 0.39
C ARG A 457 11.72 28.38 0.60
N MET A 458 11.37 27.57 -0.40
CA MET A 458 11.64 26.13 -0.41
C MET A 458 11.72 25.59 -1.85
N TRP A 459 12.28 24.40 -1.99
CA TRP A 459 12.38 23.69 -3.26
C TRP A 459 11.83 22.27 -3.11
N SER A 460 11.22 21.75 -4.17
CA SER A 460 10.75 20.37 -4.28
C SER A 460 11.37 19.70 -5.50
N VAL A 461 11.49 18.38 -5.44
CA VAL A 461 11.78 17.54 -6.61
C VAL A 461 10.58 16.66 -6.91
N ASN A 462 10.11 16.77 -8.14
CA ASN A 462 8.84 16.20 -8.60
C ASN A 462 9.05 15.34 -9.84
N SER A 463 8.17 14.35 -10.05
CA SER A 463 8.23 13.48 -11.23
C SER A 463 6.88 12.83 -11.52
N GLY A 464 6.65 12.53 -12.81
CA GLY A 464 5.58 11.65 -13.26
C GLY A 464 5.83 10.15 -12.97
N THR A 465 7.01 9.79 -12.46
CA THR A 465 7.38 8.39 -12.18
C THR A 465 7.26 8.09 -10.69
N HIS A 466 6.44 7.10 -10.33
CA HIS A 466 6.25 6.65 -8.95
C HIS A 466 7.27 5.59 -8.49
N ASP A 467 7.31 5.32 -7.18
CA ASP A 467 7.98 4.18 -6.52
C ASP A 467 9.45 3.91 -6.89
N LEU A 468 10.25 4.92 -7.27
CA LEU A 468 11.70 4.72 -7.41
C LEU A 468 12.35 4.45 -6.04
N PRO A 469 13.44 3.65 -6.01
CA PRO A 469 14.16 3.04 -7.13
C PRO A 469 13.67 1.62 -7.47
N ARG A 470 12.40 1.25 -7.19
CA ARG A 470 11.92 -0.13 -7.35
C ARG A 470 12.04 -0.61 -8.81
N PRO A 471 12.48 -1.87 -9.04
CA PRO A 471 12.66 -2.40 -10.39
C PRO A 471 11.46 -2.32 -11.31
N LYS A 472 10.25 -2.44 -10.75
CA LYS A 472 8.99 -2.38 -11.52
C LYS A 472 8.88 -1.17 -12.44
N MET A 473 9.55 -0.07 -12.10
CA MET A 473 9.47 1.19 -12.83
C MET A 473 10.45 1.29 -14.01
N TRP A 474 11.61 0.64 -13.93
CA TRP A 474 12.67 0.76 -14.93
C TRP A 474 12.94 -0.54 -15.69
N ARG A 475 12.36 -1.68 -15.28
CA ARG A 475 12.53 -2.96 -15.99
C ARG A 475 11.84 -3.04 -17.35
N HIS A 476 10.84 -2.19 -17.58
CA HIS A 476 10.06 -2.16 -18.83
C HIS A 476 9.99 -0.78 -19.51
N ALA A 477 10.43 0.28 -18.83
CA ALA A 477 10.41 1.64 -19.34
C ALA A 477 11.83 2.20 -19.41
N ALA A 478 12.16 2.89 -20.50
CA ALA A 478 13.44 3.58 -20.63
C ALA A 478 13.48 4.76 -19.67
N VAL A 479 14.46 4.79 -18.76
CA VAL A 479 14.61 5.90 -17.78
C VAL A 479 14.78 7.28 -18.44
N ALA A 480 15.21 7.30 -19.71
CA ALA A 480 15.29 8.52 -20.52
C ALA A 480 13.92 9.18 -20.79
N SER A 481 12.80 8.46 -20.66
CA SER A 481 11.44 8.99 -20.82
C SER A 481 10.85 9.55 -19.54
N TYR A 482 11.56 9.47 -18.41
CA TYR A 482 11.05 9.99 -17.14
C TYR A 482 10.97 11.51 -17.17
N GLN A 483 9.79 12.02 -16.78
CA GLN A 483 9.49 13.44 -16.70
C GLN A 483 9.53 13.90 -15.25
N GLY A 484 10.08 15.08 -15.03
CA GLY A 484 10.27 15.64 -13.70
C GLY A 484 11.38 16.68 -13.65
N GLY A 485 11.57 17.24 -12.46
CA GLY A 485 12.55 18.30 -12.22
C GLY A 485 12.34 18.99 -10.88
N VAL A 486 12.84 20.22 -10.80
CA VAL A 486 12.78 21.04 -9.58
C VAL A 486 11.65 22.06 -9.68
N CYS A 487 10.88 22.21 -8.60
CA CYS A 487 10.02 23.39 -8.39
C CYS A 487 10.51 24.22 -7.21
N ARG A 488 10.17 25.50 -7.22
CA ARG A 488 10.52 26.47 -6.17
C ARG A 488 9.26 27.19 -5.70
N SER A 489 9.17 27.42 -4.40
CA SER A 489 8.12 28.22 -3.75
C SER A 489 8.75 29.37 -2.97
N GLU A 490 8.06 30.50 -2.89
CA GLU A 490 8.41 31.66 -2.05
C GLU A 490 7.36 31.94 -0.97
N ASP A 491 6.29 31.16 -0.89
CA ASP A 491 5.14 31.36 0.00
C ASP A 491 4.90 30.19 0.96
N GLY A 492 5.93 29.38 1.16
CA GLY A 492 5.94 28.24 2.06
C GLY A 492 5.11 27.08 1.53
N GLY A 493 5.20 26.79 0.23
CA GLY A 493 4.54 25.66 -0.41
C GLY A 493 3.04 25.86 -0.63
N ARG A 494 2.55 27.10 -0.71
CA ARG A 494 1.18 27.37 -1.22
C ARG A 494 1.18 27.26 -2.73
N THR A 495 2.15 27.90 -3.39
CA THR A 495 2.31 27.84 -4.83
C THR A 495 3.74 27.50 -5.21
N TRP A 496 3.87 26.85 -6.36
CA TRP A 496 5.14 26.38 -6.90
C TRP A 496 5.35 26.91 -8.33
N ALA A 497 6.61 27.12 -8.69
CA ALA A 497 7.02 27.45 -10.05
C ALA A 497 8.12 26.49 -10.51
N LYS A 498 8.03 26.05 -11.78
CA LYS A 498 9.08 25.24 -12.43
C LYS A 498 10.42 25.98 -12.37
N SER A 499 11.45 25.29 -11.87
CA SER A 499 12.78 25.82 -11.58
C SER A 499 13.86 24.94 -12.19
N ASN A 500 13.72 24.61 -13.48
CA ASN A 500 14.48 23.53 -14.15
C ASN A 500 15.38 24.03 -15.29
N ALA A 501 15.73 25.32 -15.34
CA ALA A 501 16.54 25.85 -16.44
C ALA A 501 17.95 25.25 -16.42
N GLY A 502 18.41 24.70 -17.55
CA GLY A 502 19.69 24.00 -17.65
C GLY A 502 19.65 22.53 -17.18
N MET A 503 18.48 22.01 -16.79
CA MET A 503 18.26 20.58 -16.54
C MET A 503 17.39 19.97 -17.62
N ASP A 504 17.77 18.79 -18.09
CA ASP A 504 16.84 17.92 -18.81
C ASP A 504 15.77 17.39 -17.85
N GLU A 505 14.61 17.01 -18.38
CA GLU A 505 13.64 16.31 -17.56
C GLU A 505 14.15 14.92 -17.14
N THR A 506 13.83 14.58 -15.89
CA THR A 506 14.25 13.35 -15.22
C THR A 506 13.39 13.13 -13.99
N ALA A 507 13.32 11.91 -13.48
CA ALA A 507 12.83 11.69 -12.14
C ALA A 507 13.85 12.24 -11.13
N ALA A 508 13.62 13.46 -10.63
CA ALA A 508 14.43 14.06 -9.59
C ALA A 508 14.04 13.47 -8.23
N THR A 509 14.98 12.78 -7.58
CA THR A 509 14.72 11.90 -6.41
C THR A 509 15.17 12.48 -5.08
N HIS A 510 16.10 13.44 -5.10
CA HIS A 510 16.56 14.12 -3.89
C HIS A 510 17.10 15.51 -4.22
N ILE A 511 16.90 16.46 -3.30
CA ILE A 511 17.49 17.80 -3.35
C ILE A 511 18.15 18.12 -2.02
N LEU A 512 19.39 18.63 -2.09
CA LEU A 512 20.22 18.99 -0.95
C LEU A 512 20.63 20.46 -1.06
N LEU A 513 20.54 21.19 0.04
CA LEU A 513 20.97 22.58 0.15
C LEU A 513 22.29 22.68 0.93
N ASP A 514 23.22 23.52 0.45
CA ASP A 514 24.38 23.92 1.25
C ASP A 514 24.01 25.10 2.18
N PRO A 515 23.90 24.89 3.50
CA PRO A 515 23.44 25.94 4.42
C PRO A 515 24.45 27.09 4.60
N THR A 516 25.70 26.88 4.16
CA THR A 516 26.79 27.87 4.26
C THR A 516 26.79 28.87 3.10
N SER A 517 26.15 28.52 1.98
CA SER A 517 25.97 29.44 0.84
C SER A 517 25.16 30.68 1.23
N PRO A 518 25.29 31.84 0.56
CA PRO A 518 24.52 33.04 0.90
C PRO A 518 23.04 32.94 0.46
N PRO A 519 22.08 33.57 1.17
CA PRO A 519 20.64 33.45 0.89
C PRO A 519 20.17 33.86 -0.51
N ASP A 520 20.89 34.75 -1.18
CA ASP A 520 20.60 35.26 -2.53
C ASP A 520 21.21 34.41 -3.66
N ALA A 521 22.18 33.54 -3.31
CA ALA A 521 22.86 32.62 -4.21
C ALA A 521 23.06 31.24 -3.53
N ARG A 522 21.96 30.62 -3.10
CA ARG A 522 22.01 29.28 -2.50
C ARG A 522 22.63 28.27 -3.46
N VAL A 523 23.52 27.44 -2.94
CA VAL A 523 24.04 26.27 -3.64
C VAL A 523 23.14 25.07 -3.34
N LEU A 524 22.66 24.42 -4.41
CA LEU A 524 21.75 23.28 -4.34
C LEU A 524 22.29 22.14 -5.21
N TYR A 525 22.02 20.91 -4.80
CA TYR A 525 22.37 19.70 -5.53
C TYR A 525 21.14 18.81 -5.70
N VAL A 526 20.95 18.26 -6.89
CA VAL A 526 19.82 17.38 -7.22
C VAL A 526 20.32 16.05 -7.76
N ALA A 527 19.74 14.97 -7.26
CA ALA A 527 19.88 13.63 -7.82
C ALA A 527 18.82 13.43 -8.91
N GLY A 528 19.24 13.25 -10.16
CA GLY A 528 18.39 12.92 -11.29
C GLY A 528 18.54 11.45 -11.69
N PHE A 529 17.47 10.67 -11.55
CA PHE A 529 17.48 9.24 -11.84
C PHE A 529 17.69 8.99 -13.33
N GLY A 530 18.77 8.29 -13.68
CA GLY A 530 19.19 8.07 -15.07
C GLY A 530 19.99 9.23 -15.67
N ARG A 531 20.16 10.35 -14.96
CA ARG A 531 20.92 11.54 -15.43
C ARG A 531 22.18 11.81 -14.62
N GLY A 532 22.17 11.60 -13.31
CA GLY A 532 23.30 11.89 -12.41
C GLY A 532 23.04 13.10 -11.53
N ILE A 533 24.04 13.96 -11.35
CA ILE A 533 23.94 15.08 -10.41
C ILE A 533 23.83 16.41 -11.13
N TYR A 534 22.86 17.22 -10.71
CA TYR A 534 22.76 18.63 -11.10
C TYR A 534 23.14 19.53 -9.93
N LYS A 535 23.77 20.67 -10.24
CA LYS A 535 24.16 21.70 -9.28
C LYS A 535 23.61 23.05 -9.71
N SER A 536 23.02 23.79 -8.78
CA SER A 536 22.74 25.20 -8.91
C SER A 536 23.63 26.00 -7.96
N SER A 537 24.08 27.17 -8.38
CA SER A 537 24.83 28.13 -7.54
C SER A 537 24.13 29.49 -7.44
N ASP A 538 22.87 29.56 -7.86
CA ASP A 538 22.10 30.80 -7.98
C ASP A 538 20.68 30.68 -7.37
N GLY A 539 20.51 29.79 -6.38
CA GLY A 539 19.23 29.56 -5.71
C GLY A 539 18.21 28.79 -6.54
N GLY A 540 18.67 27.88 -7.40
CA GLY A 540 17.84 27.01 -8.23
C GLY A 540 17.33 27.67 -9.50
N ARG A 541 17.82 28.87 -9.86
CA ARG A 541 17.37 29.58 -11.08
C ARG A 541 17.94 28.90 -12.32
N SER A 542 19.18 28.42 -12.25
CA SER A 542 19.82 27.62 -13.29
C SER A 542 20.62 26.47 -12.69
N TRP A 543 20.81 25.44 -13.50
CA TRP A 543 21.46 24.19 -13.11
C TRP A 543 22.46 23.74 -14.16
N ALA A 544 23.49 23.02 -13.71
CA ALA A 544 24.48 22.38 -14.56
C ALA A 544 24.65 20.91 -14.17
N LEU A 545 24.79 20.03 -15.17
CA LEU A 545 25.12 18.62 -14.95
C LEU A 545 26.58 18.48 -14.47
N LYS A 546 26.79 17.63 -13.46
CA LYS A 546 28.03 17.50 -12.70
C LYS A 546 28.42 16.03 -12.48
N ASN A 547 28.67 15.34 -13.60
CA ASN A 547 28.96 13.90 -13.60
C ASN A 547 30.44 13.54 -13.76
N GLN A 548 31.36 14.50 -13.81
CA GLN A 548 32.78 14.16 -14.01
C GLN A 548 33.26 13.21 -12.92
N GLY A 549 33.77 12.05 -13.31
CA GLY A 549 34.21 10.98 -12.41
C GLY A 549 33.14 9.96 -11.98
N ILE A 550 31.85 10.21 -12.27
CA ILE A 550 30.82 9.17 -12.19
C ILE A 550 30.96 8.28 -13.44
N THR A 551 31.16 6.98 -13.24
CA THR A 551 31.52 6.06 -14.33
C THR A 551 30.35 5.21 -14.81
N GLN A 552 29.21 5.19 -14.10
CA GLN A 552 28.04 4.48 -14.59
C GLN A 552 27.38 5.23 -15.73
N ASN A 553 26.94 4.46 -16.72
CA ASN A 553 26.03 4.93 -17.75
C ASN A 553 24.64 5.13 -17.14
N GLU A 554 23.99 6.27 -17.46
CA GLU A 554 22.67 6.62 -16.96
C GLU A 554 22.52 6.39 -15.43
N PRO A 555 23.33 7.08 -14.61
CA PRO A 555 23.42 6.79 -13.19
C PRO A 555 22.07 6.98 -12.49
N PHE A 556 21.63 5.96 -11.75
CA PHE A 556 20.44 6.01 -10.89
C PHE A 556 20.73 6.79 -9.60
N ALA A 557 21.07 8.07 -9.74
CA ALA A 557 21.32 8.94 -8.61
C ALA A 557 20.08 9.01 -7.72
N TRP A 558 20.27 8.66 -6.44
CA TRP A 558 19.17 8.38 -5.52
C TRP A 558 19.17 9.29 -4.30
N ARG A 559 20.28 9.35 -3.56
CA ARG A 559 20.42 10.18 -2.36
C ARG A 559 21.75 10.90 -2.34
N LEU A 560 21.73 12.12 -1.81
CA LEU A 560 22.90 12.97 -1.61
C LEU A 560 23.05 13.24 -0.12
N ALA A 561 24.28 13.26 0.37
CA ALA A 561 24.60 13.67 1.74
C ALA A 561 25.80 14.62 1.74
N ARG A 562 25.85 15.55 2.69
CA ARG A 562 26.97 16.49 2.89
C ARG A 562 27.49 16.37 4.31
N SER A 563 28.77 16.13 4.44
CA SER A 563 29.48 16.12 5.72
C SER A 563 29.69 17.55 6.25
N SER A 564 30.03 17.66 7.55
CA SER A 564 30.34 18.93 8.19
C SER A 564 31.56 19.65 7.60
N ASN A 565 32.49 18.91 6.98
CA ASN A 565 33.66 19.49 6.29
C ASN A 565 33.39 19.90 4.83
N GLY A 566 32.17 19.70 4.32
CA GLY A 566 31.79 20.05 2.95
C GLY A 566 31.93 18.94 1.91
N THR A 567 32.49 17.77 2.27
CA THR A 567 32.51 16.60 1.39
C THR A 567 31.08 16.15 1.09
N LEU A 568 30.77 15.99 -0.20
CA LEU A 568 29.52 15.46 -0.71
C LEU A 568 29.66 13.97 -0.97
N TYR A 569 28.58 13.24 -0.78
CA TYR A 569 28.43 11.85 -1.17
C TYR A 569 27.14 11.67 -1.98
N VAL A 570 27.18 10.79 -2.98
CA VAL A 570 26.00 10.35 -3.74
C VAL A 570 25.90 8.83 -3.74
N VAL A 571 24.71 8.35 -3.41
CA VAL A 571 24.29 6.95 -3.59
C VAL A 571 23.68 6.80 -4.99
N ILE A 572 24.21 5.85 -5.75
CA ILE A 572 23.67 5.36 -7.01
C ILE A 572 22.98 4.03 -6.73
N ALA A 573 21.67 3.96 -6.97
CA ALA A 573 20.89 2.75 -6.76
C ALA A 573 21.29 1.63 -7.75
N ARG A 574 21.11 0.38 -7.33
CA ARG A 574 21.35 -0.81 -8.16
C ARG A 574 20.36 -0.89 -9.32
N ARG A 575 20.81 -1.40 -10.48
CA ARG A 575 20.01 -1.64 -11.69
C ARG A 575 19.75 -3.13 -11.95
N SER A 576 20.43 -4.05 -11.27
CA SER A 576 20.16 -5.49 -11.40
C SER A 576 19.08 -5.97 -10.43
N GLU A 577 18.12 -6.76 -10.95
CA GLU A 577 17.13 -7.52 -10.17
C GLU A 577 17.66 -8.89 -9.72
N ASP A 578 18.67 -9.42 -10.43
CA ASP A 578 19.23 -10.76 -10.17
C ASP A 578 20.26 -10.77 -9.04
N GLY A 579 20.61 -9.60 -8.48
CA GLY A 579 21.61 -9.47 -7.43
C GLY A 579 23.03 -9.87 -7.86
N SER A 580 23.31 -10.00 -9.16
CA SER A 580 24.66 -10.25 -9.65
C SER A 580 25.60 -9.08 -9.31
N ILE A 581 26.83 -9.40 -8.88
CA ILE A 581 27.84 -8.43 -8.43
C ILE A 581 29.04 -8.40 -9.37
N GLY A 582 29.74 -7.27 -9.43
CA GLY A 582 30.98 -7.09 -10.20
C GLY A 582 30.73 -6.62 -11.63
N ASN A 583 29.58 -6.00 -11.90
CA ASN A 583 29.20 -5.54 -13.24
C ASN A 583 28.72 -4.07 -13.24
N ASP A 584 28.38 -3.56 -14.42
CA ASP A 584 27.98 -2.17 -14.64
C ASP A 584 26.57 -1.83 -14.12
N ARG A 585 25.82 -2.83 -13.64
CA ARG A 585 24.49 -2.69 -13.04
C ARG A 585 24.52 -2.59 -11.51
N ASP A 586 25.70 -2.73 -10.91
CA ASP A 586 25.89 -2.53 -9.47
C ASP A 586 25.59 -1.08 -9.08
N GLY A 587 24.95 -0.91 -7.93
CA GLY A 587 24.90 0.39 -7.27
C GLY A 587 26.30 0.82 -6.81
N ALA A 588 26.43 2.10 -6.45
CA ALA A 588 27.71 2.62 -6.00
C ALA A 588 27.57 3.81 -5.06
N LEU A 589 28.68 4.12 -4.41
CA LEU A 589 28.87 5.33 -3.63
C LEU A 589 29.98 6.16 -4.27
N TYR A 590 29.75 7.46 -4.45
CA TYR A 590 30.79 8.41 -4.87
C TYR A 590 30.91 9.55 -3.86
N SER A 591 32.10 10.13 -3.76
CA SER A 591 32.39 11.31 -2.94
C SER A 591 32.97 12.45 -3.77
N SER A 592 32.70 13.70 -3.41
CA SER A 592 33.31 14.90 -3.99
C SER A 592 33.72 15.87 -2.89
N THR A 593 34.90 16.48 -3.03
CA THR A 593 35.45 17.46 -2.08
C THR A 593 35.58 18.86 -2.67
N ASP A 594 35.17 19.04 -3.93
CA ASP A 594 35.27 20.27 -4.71
C ASP A 594 33.89 20.82 -5.10
N GLY A 595 32.86 20.46 -4.32
CA GLY A 595 31.50 20.95 -4.54
C GLY A 595 30.82 20.36 -5.77
N ALA A 596 30.98 19.05 -5.97
CA ALA A 596 30.46 18.24 -7.08
C ALA A 596 31.13 18.49 -8.43
N GLU A 597 32.31 19.12 -8.50
CA GLU A 597 32.99 19.29 -9.78
C GLU A 597 33.60 17.97 -10.25
N HIS A 598 34.21 17.19 -9.34
CA HIS A 598 34.71 15.84 -9.61
C HIS A 598 34.24 14.85 -8.54
N TRP A 599 33.87 13.66 -9.00
CA TRP A 599 33.43 12.55 -8.17
C TRP A 599 34.47 11.42 -8.17
N LYS A 600 34.72 10.87 -6.99
CA LYS A 600 35.57 9.71 -6.79
C LYS A 600 34.75 8.54 -6.26
N LYS A 601 34.85 7.38 -6.88
CA LYS A 601 34.18 6.16 -6.41
C LYS A 601 34.71 5.78 -5.03
N VAL A 602 33.79 5.49 -4.11
CA VAL A 602 34.07 4.93 -2.78
C VAL A 602 33.82 3.43 -2.86
N THR A 603 34.75 2.64 -2.32
CA THR A 603 34.63 1.18 -2.32
C THR A 603 33.50 0.76 -1.37
N LEU A 604 32.52 0.01 -1.89
CA LEU A 604 31.46 -0.58 -1.08
C LEU A 604 32.00 -1.75 -0.23
N PRO A 605 31.32 -2.13 0.86
CA PRO A 605 31.69 -3.33 1.60
C PRO A 605 31.71 -4.59 0.71
N PRO A 606 32.58 -5.58 0.97
CA PRO A 606 32.60 -6.82 0.19
C PRO A 606 31.22 -7.50 0.14
N GLY A 607 30.80 -7.93 -1.05
CA GLY A 607 29.50 -8.59 -1.25
C GLY A 607 28.30 -7.64 -1.35
N VAL A 608 28.49 -6.34 -1.21
CA VAL A 608 27.44 -5.31 -1.32
C VAL A 608 27.42 -4.71 -2.72
N ASN A 609 26.24 -4.65 -3.34
CA ASN A 609 26.00 -3.91 -4.58
C ASN A 609 24.71 -3.07 -4.59
N GLY A 610 23.95 -3.06 -3.50
CA GLY A 610 22.71 -2.30 -3.36
C GLY A 610 22.77 -1.25 -2.25
N PRO A 611 23.59 -0.18 -2.35
CA PRO A 611 23.52 0.93 -1.41
C PRO A 611 22.22 1.70 -1.61
N ASN A 612 21.46 1.95 -0.54
CA ASN A 612 20.17 2.65 -0.60
C ASN A 612 20.12 3.95 0.20
N GLY A 613 20.84 4.03 1.32
CA GLY A 613 20.84 5.22 2.19
C GLY A 613 22.22 5.47 2.79
N LEU A 614 22.50 6.73 3.11
CA LEU A 614 23.77 7.14 3.73
C LEU A 614 23.51 8.26 4.72
N ALA A 615 23.93 8.05 5.97
CA ALA A 615 24.07 9.11 6.96
C ALA A 615 25.54 9.35 7.29
N ILE A 616 25.86 10.59 7.63
CA ILE A 616 27.21 11.02 7.97
C ILE A 616 27.16 11.62 9.36
N ASP A 617 28.06 11.17 10.23
CA ASP A 617 28.10 11.66 11.60
C ASP A 617 28.45 13.17 11.62
N PRO A 618 27.60 14.03 12.21
CA PRO A 618 27.82 15.47 12.19
C PRO A 618 29.08 15.89 12.97
N GLU A 619 29.47 15.11 13.98
CA GLU A 619 30.64 15.35 14.84
C GLU A 619 31.91 14.66 14.31
N SER A 620 31.79 13.82 13.29
CA SER A 620 32.90 13.00 12.78
C SER A 620 32.72 12.79 11.26
N PRO A 621 33.18 13.72 10.40
CA PRO A 621 32.83 13.70 8.97
C PRO A 621 33.35 12.50 8.18
N ASP A 622 34.31 11.74 8.72
CA ASP A 622 34.80 10.47 8.14
C ASP A 622 33.98 9.25 8.60
N ARG A 623 33.06 9.41 9.54
CA ARG A 623 32.21 8.34 10.04
C ARG A 623 30.92 8.28 9.23
N LEU A 624 30.74 7.17 8.53
CA LEU A 624 29.64 6.94 7.60
C LEU A 624 28.79 5.76 8.05
N TYR A 625 27.48 5.88 7.89
CA TYR A 625 26.51 4.81 8.10
C TYR A 625 25.83 4.53 6.77
N LEU A 626 26.06 3.33 6.21
CA LEU A 626 25.52 2.92 4.92
C LEU A 626 24.41 1.90 5.13
N ALA A 627 23.21 2.23 4.66
CA ALA A 627 22.09 1.30 4.55
C ALA A 627 22.16 0.56 3.20
N THR A 628 22.07 -0.76 3.24
CA THR A 628 22.18 -1.60 2.06
C THR A 628 21.01 -2.59 1.94
N TRP A 629 20.66 -2.83 0.68
CA TRP A 629 19.66 -3.78 0.26
C TRP A 629 20.32 -5.08 -0.16
N ALA A 630 19.83 -6.20 0.40
CA ALA A 630 20.39 -7.51 0.11
C ALA A 630 20.22 -7.93 -1.36
N ARG A 631 20.98 -8.93 -1.75
CA ARG A 631 20.90 -9.62 -3.03
C ARG A 631 19.95 -10.80 -2.90
N ALA A 632 19.36 -11.23 -4.03
CA ALA A 632 18.54 -12.42 -4.18
C ALA A 632 19.28 -13.77 -3.97
N GLU A 633 20.35 -13.77 -3.17
CA GLU A 633 21.23 -14.91 -2.90
C GLU A 633 21.23 -15.23 -1.40
N GLY A 634 21.36 -16.51 -1.03
CA GLY A 634 21.24 -16.96 0.35
C GLY A 634 19.78 -17.12 0.82
N GLN A 635 19.59 -17.58 2.05
CA GLN A 635 18.25 -17.80 2.62
C GLN A 635 17.55 -16.49 3.03
N HIS A 636 18.32 -15.50 3.52
CA HIS A 636 17.81 -14.21 4.02
C HIS A 636 18.33 -13.01 3.21
N GLY A 637 18.93 -13.26 2.05
CA GLY A 637 19.65 -12.26 1.28
C GLY A 637 21.07 -12.01 1.81
N ASP A 638 22.01 -11.79 0.89
CA ASP A 638 23.41 -11.48 1.20
C ASP A 638 23.76 -10.02 0.87
N GLY A 639 24.73 -9.43 1.58
CA GLY A 639 25.21 -8.06 1.31
C GLY A 639 24.24 -6.94 1.73
N GLY A 640 23.24 -7.27 2.55
CA GLY A 640 22.29 -6.32 3.13
C GLY A 640 22.68 -5.84 4.53
N GLY A 641 21.93 -4.88 5.08
CA GLY A 641 22.05 -4.43 6.48
C GLY A 641 22.61 -3.00 6.65
N ILE A 642 23.16 -2.72 7.83
CA ILE A 642 23.87 -1.46 8.12
C ILE A 642 25.37 -1.70 8.26
N TYR A 643 26.14 -0.91 7.51
CA TYR A 643 27.60 -0.89 7.56
C TYR A 643 28.10 0.46 8.07
N VAL A 644 29.11 0.42 8.95
CA VAL A 644 29.76 1.61 9.52
C VAL A 644 31.19 1.72 9.00
N SER A 645 31.57 2.93 8.59
CA SER A 645 32.96 3.29 8.30
C SER A 645 33.42 4.36 9.27
N GLU A 646 34.71 4.34 9.65
CA GLU A 646 35.36 5.37 10.49
C GLU A 646 36.37 6.23 9.69
N ASN A 647 36.52 5.97 8.39
CA ASN A 647 37.63 6.49 7.59
C ASN A 647 37.21 6.93 6.18
N GLY A 648 36.00 7.46 6.07
CA GLY A 648 35.45 8.01 4.83
C GLY A 648 35.11 6.95 3.79
N GLY A 649 34.79 5.72 4.22
CA GLY A 649 34.41 4.62 3.33
C GLY A 649 35.58 3.82 2.76
N LYS A 650 36.79 3.92 3.34
CA LYS A 650 37.94 3.09 2.93
C LYS A 650 37.83 1.65 3.46
N SER A 651 37.19 1.47 4.62
CA SER A 651 36.83 0.17 5.19
C SER A 651 35.49 0.25 5.90
N TRP A 652 34.82 -0.90 6.03
CA TRP A 652 33.46 -1.01 6.56
C TRP A 652 33.34 -2.18 7.55
N GLN A 653 32.47 -2.02 8.54
CA GLN A 653 32.05 -3.05 9.49
C GLN A 653 30.54 -3.20 9.45
N VAL A 654 30.02 -4.42 9.29
CA VAL A 654 28.59 -4.69 9.45
C VAL A 654 28.19 -4.59 10.92
N THR A 655 27.06 -3.94 11.20
CA THR A 655 26.58 -3.68 12.58
C THR A 655 25.12 -4.04 12.79
N LEU A 656 24.34 -4.15 11.71
CA LEU A 656 22.98 -4.72 11.68
C LEU A 656 22.91 -5.67 10.49
N ASP A 657 22.67 -6.95 10.75
CA ASP A 657 22.47 -7.99 9.74
C ASP A 657 21.28 -8.92 10.05
N GLN A 658 20.56 -8.65 11.15
CA GLN A 658 19.28 -9.28 11.49
C GLN A 658 18.15 -8.87 10.54
N ASP A 659 18.27 -7.70 9.92
CA ASP A 659 17.41 -7.21 8.84
C ASP A 659 18.33 -6.72 7.73
N ARG A 660 18.15 -7.30 6.54
CA ARG A 660 19.11 -7.14 5.42
C ARG A 660 18.56 -6.30 4.29
N HIS A 661 17.33 -5.82 4.40
CA HIS A 661 16.69 -5.02 3.37
C HIS A 661 16.40 -3.64 3.95
N ILE A 662 17.48 -2.89 4.20
CA ILE A 662 17.40 -1.59 4.84
C ILE A 662 17.34 -0.50 3.76
N TYR A 663 16.29 0.33 3.80
CA TYR A 663 16.15 1.44 2.87
C TYR A 663 16.98 2.66 3.29
N ASP A 664 16.97 2.97 4.58
CA ASP A 664 17.61 4.19 5.07
C ASP A 664 18.09 4.07 6.51
N VAL A 665 19.09 4.90 6.83
CA VAL A 665 19.62 5.13 8.16
C VAL A 665 19.58 6.62 8.44
N THR A 666 19.05 7.01 9.59
CA THR A 666 18.90 8.41 10.01
C THR A 666 19.54 8.60 11.39
N ILE A 667 20.19 9.75 11.59
CA ILE A 667 20.80 10.15 12.87
C ILE A 667 19.83 11.10 13.57
N ASP A 668 19.69 10.96 14.89
CA ASP A 668 18.96 11.93 15.68
C ASP A 668 19.63 13.32 15.60
N PRO A 669 18.89 14.38 15.24
CA PRO A 669 19.49 15.71 15.08
C PRO A 669 19.99 16.32 16.39
N THR A 670 19.60 15.78 17.54
CA THR A 670 19.96 16.31 18.87
C THR A 670 21.04 15.49 19.59
N ASP A 671 21.21 14.22 19.23
CA ASP A 671 22.27 13.37 19.76
C ASP A 671 22.81 12.42 18.68
N ALA A 672 24.04 12.68 18.21
CA ALA A 672 24.71 11.89 17.18
C ALA A 672 24.97 10.42 17.58
N LYS A 673 24.74 10.05 18.85
CA LYS A 673 24.78 8.65 19.32
C LYS A 673 23.54 7.85 18.97
N ILE A 674 22.43 8.52 18.75
CA ILE A 674 21.15 7.89 18.49
C ILE A 674 20.94 7.79 16.98
N LEU A 675 20.68 6.57 16.51
CA LEU A 675 20.42 6.28 15.10
C LEU A 675 19.20 5.41 14.96
N TYR A 676 18.56 5.55 13.81
CA TYR A 676 17.41 4.77 13.41
C TYR A 676 17.64 4.12 12.04
N ALA A 677 17.13 2.92 11.83
CA ALA A 677 17.15 2.24 10.54
C ALA A 677 15.76 1.71 10.19
N ALA A 678 15.38 1.85 8.92
CA ALA A 678 14.10 1.40 8.40
C ALA A 678 14.28 0.11 7.59
N GLY A 679 13.81 -0.98 8.16
CA GLY A 679 13.86 -2.30 7.58
C GLY A 679 12.58 -2.65 6.82
N PHE A 680 12.74 -3.21 5.63
CA PHE A 680 11.61 -3.61 4.80
C PHE A 680 10.85 -4.80 5.40
N GLU A 681 11.51 -5.59 6.24
CA GLU A 681 10.99 -6.78 6.90
C GLU A 681 10.14 -6.40 8.12
N SER A 682 9.20 -5.45 7.99
CA SER A 682 8.30 -5.03 9.07
C SER A 682 9.01 -4.57 10.36
N SER A 683 10.18 -3.94 10.24
CA SER A 683 11.01 -3.61 11.39
C SER A 683 11.60 -2.21 11.29
N VAL A 684 11.65 -1.54 12.44
CA VAL A 684 12.44 -0.33 12.63
C VAL A 684 13.39 -0.56 13.78
N TRP A 685 14.62 -0.10 13.63
CA TRP A 685 15.72 -0.37 14.54
C TRP A 685 16.24 0.92 15.13
N ARG A 686 16.71 0.85 16.39
CA ARG A 686 17.31 1.95 17.13
C ARG A 686 18.66 1.54 17.68
N SER A 687 19.64 2.39 17.50
CA SER A 687 20.95 2.37 18.17
C SER A 687 21.06 3.56 19.10
N ILE A 688 21.71 3.39 20.25
CA ILE A 688 22.03 4.48 21.21
C ILE A 688 23.54 4.67 21.43
N ASP A 689 24.36 4.01 20.62
CA ASP A 689 25.81 3.96 20.80
C ASP A 689 26.59 4.14 19.48
N ARG A 690 26.09 5.04 18.62
CA ARG A 690 26.68 5.37 17.31
C ARG A 690 26.75 4.17 16.37
N GLY A 691 25.66 3.43 16.28
CA GLY A 691 25.43 2.35 15.31
C GLY A 691 26.18 1.07 15.63
N ARG A 692 26.66 0.87 16.87
CA ARG A 692 27.40 -0.34 17.24
C ARG A 692 26.45 -1.48 17.58
N HIS A 693 25.35 -1.17 18.27
CA HIS A 693 24.33 -2.16 18.61
C HIS A 693 22.94 -1.62 18.25
N TRP A 694 22.10 -2.50 17.70
CA TRP A 694 20.76 -2.18 17.24
C TRP A 694 19.71 -2.98 18.00
N THR A 695 18.62 -2.32 18.34
CA THR A 695 17.45 -2.92 19.00
C THR A 695 16.20 -2.59 18.21
N ARG A 696 15.31 -3.57 18.01
CA ARG A 696 14.05 -3.36 17.31
C ARG A 696 13.09 -2.50 18.16
N ILE A 697 12.54 -1.44 17.56
CA ILE A 697 11.47 -0.64 18.17
C ILE A 697 10.17 -1.45 18.09
N GLN A 698 9.50 -1.60 19.23
CA GLN A 698 8.27 -2.39 19.35
C GLN A 698 7.04 -1.58 18.92
N GLY A 699 5.94 -2.26 18.61
CA GLY A 699 4.66 -1.62 18.24
C GLY A 699 4.52 -1.24 16.75
N PHE A 700 5.63 -1.16 16.00
CA PHE A 700 5.60 -1.04 14.54
C PHE A 700 5.79 -2.42 13.88
N ASN A 701 4.96 -2.75 12.88
CA ASN A 701 4.99 -4.03 12.18
C ASN A 701 4.43 -3.96 10.75
N PHE A 702 4.27 -2.76 10.20
CA PHE A 702 3.96 -2.62 8.78
C PHE A 702 5.20 -2.98 7.97
N LYS A 703 5.07 -3.88 6.99
CA LYS A 703 6.16 -4.23 6.07
C LYS A 703 6.51 -3.01 5.21
N MET A 704 7.70 -2.96 4.64
CA MET A 704 8.06 -1.89 3.71
C MET A 704 8.30 -0.51 4.34
N ALA A 705 8.90 -0.47 5.54
CA ALA A 705 9.42 0.80 6.07
C ALA A 705 10.51 1.35 5.14
N HIS A 706 10.46 2.67 4.91
CA HIS A 706 11.37 3.39 4.02
C HIS A 706 12.34 4.27 4.81
N ARG A 707 11.86 5.09 5.76
CA ARG A 707 12.71 5.96 6.58
C ARG A 707 12.10 6.22 7.96
N VAL A 708 12.96 6.32 8.98
CA VAL A 708 12.59 6.79 10.32
C VAL A 708 13.04 8.25 10.48
N ILE A 709 12.15 9.12 10.93
CA ILE A 709 12.40 10.56 11.12
C ILE A 709 12.07 10.90 12.58
N PRO A 710 13.04 11.33 13.39
CA PRO A 710 12.80 11.80 14.75
C PRO A 710 11.83 12.97 14.76
N ASP A 711 10.90 12.96 15.70
CA ASP A 711 10.00 14.10 15.91
C ASP A 711 10.80 15.27 16.52
N PRO A 712 10.82 16.45 15.88
CA PRO A 712 11.60 17.59 16.37
C PRO A 712 11.00 18.24 17.64
N LEU A 713 9.77 17.90 18.01
CA LEU A 713 9.06 18.46 19.16
C LEU A 713 9.00 17.48 20.35
N ASP A 714 9.09 16.17 20.09
CA ASP A 714 9.08 15.12 21.12
C ASP A 714 10.09 14.00 20.80
N HIS A 715 11.21 13.97 21.54
CA HIS A 715 12.30 13.02 21.31
C HIS A 715 11.95 11.55 21.64
N ASP A 716 10.81 11.30 22.28
CA ASP A 716 10.31 9.94 22.50
C ASP A 716 9.40 9.45 21.35
N GLN A 717 9.16 10.29 20.34
CA GLN A 717 8.33 9.99 19.17
C GLN A 717 9.17 9.95 17.89
N ILE A 718 8.72 9.10 16.97
CA ILE A 718 9.28 9.00 15.62
C ILE A 718 8.18 8.93 14.58
N TYR A 719 8.49 9.40 13.39
CA TYR A 719 7.73 9.14 12.18
C TYR A 719 8.40 8.01 11.38
N VAL A 720 7.62 7.11 10.80
CA VAL A 720 8.09 6.04 9.91
C VAL A 720 7.35 6.16 8.60
N THR A 721 8.06 6.53 7.54
CA THR A 721 7.51 6.52 6.17
C THR A 721 7.59 5.11 5.60
N THR A 722 6.65 4.76 4.73
CA THR A 722 6.50 3.40 4.20
C THR A 722 6.14 3.41 2.72
N PHE A 723 6.38 2.30 2.04
CA PHE A 723 5.78 2.01 0.74
C PHE A 723 4.42 1.33 0.97
N GLY A 724 3.31 2.02 0.69
CA GLY A 724 1.96 1.45 0.70
C GLY A 724 1.19 1.49 2.02
N GLY A 725 1.72 2.14 3.07
CA GLY A 725 1.07 2.29 4.38
C GLY A 725 1.18 3.69 4.97
N SER A 726 1.44 4.71 4.13
CA SER A 726 1.62 6.12 4.51
C SER A 726 2.70 6.33 5.57
N VAL A 727 2.52 7.33 6.44
CA VAL A 727 3.41 7.73 7.52
C VAL A 727 2.83 7.28 8.85
N TRP A 728 3.62 6.59 9.66
CA TRP A 728 3.28 6.20 11.01
C TRP A 728 3.94 7.14 12.01
N HIS A 729 3.25 7.55 13.05
CA HIS A 729 3.78 8.34 14.16
C HIS A 729 3.56 7.57 15.46
N GLY A 730 4.59 7.42 16.29
CA GLY A 730 4.49 6.69 17.55
C GLY A 730 5.78 6.62 18.33
N SER A 731 5.69 6.03 19.53
CA SER A 731 6.76 6.10 20.52
C SER A 731 7.88 5.07 20.30
N ILE A 732 9.11 5.49 20.59
CA ILE A 732 10.28 4.59 20.65
C ILE A 732 10.24 3.63 21.86
N HIS A 733 9.40 3.92 22.87
CA HIS A 733 9.23 3.11 24.08
C HIS A 733 8.05 2.14 23.99
N GLY A 734 7.54 1.88 22.77
CA GLY A 734 6.29 1.17 22.53
C GLY A 734 6.09 -0.09 23.38
N GLN A 735 4.87 -0.27 23.89
CA GLN A 735 4.52 -1.40 24.75
C GLN A 735 4.65 -2.75 23.99
N ARG A 736 5.05 -3.80 24.71
CA ARG A 736 5.10 -5.18 24.22
C ARG A 736 3.69 -5.79 24.16
N GLN A 737 2.85 -5.29 23.25
CA GLN A 737 1.58 -5.91 22.88
C GLN A 737 1.85 -6.98 21.80
N PRO A 738 1.03 -8.04 21.67
CA PRO A 738 1.14 -8.96 20.54
C PRO A 738 1.03 -8.17 19.24
N LEU A 739 2.01 -8.34 18.35
CA LEU A 739 1.91 -7.87 16.96
C LEU A 739 0.71 -8.54 16.29
N ASP A 740 0.26 -8.03 15.12
CA ASP A 740 -0.85 -8.63 14.35
C ASP A 740 -0.70 -10.15 14.16
N ILE A 741 0.55 -10.65 14.11
CA ILE A 741 0.89 -12.07 14.01
C ILE A 741 1.22 -12.64 15.40
N ALA A 742 0.42 -13.63 15.83
CA ALA A 742 0.60 -14.33 17.10
C ALA A 742 1.50 -15.59 16.99
N THR A 743 1.90 -15.99 15.78
CA THR A 743 2.67 -17.22 15.54
C THR A 743 4.15 -17.01 15.92
N PRO A 744 4.70 -17.71 16.94
CA PRO A 744 6.03 -17.38 17.49
C PRO A 744 7.21 -17.63 16.54
N ALA A 745 7.16 -18.70 15.73
CA ALA A 745 8.25 -19.10 14.82
C ALA A 745 8.50 -18.13 13.65
N LEU A 746 7.73 -17.05 13.56
CA LEU A 746 7.77 -16.08 12.45
C LEU A 746 8.24 -14.69 12.92
N GLN A 747 8.72 -14.55 14.16
CA GLN A 747 9.26 -13.27 14.62
C GLN A 747 10.61 -12.99 13.96
N LEU A 748 10.76 -11.77 13.46
CA LEU A 748 11.96 -11.31 12.76
C LEU A 748 13.13 -11.15 13.73
N GLY A 749 14.33 -11.56 13.31
CA GLY A 749 15.54 -11.46 14.11
C GLY A 749 15.71 -12.54 15.19
N GLN A 750 15.11 -13.72 15.02
CA GLN A 750 15.49 -14.94 15.74
C GLN A 750 16.27 -15.90 14.84
#